data_AF-A0A8J3UR13-F1
#
_entry.id   AF-A0A8J3UR13-F1
#
_cell.length_a   1.000
_cell.length_b   1.000
_cell.length_c   1.000
_cell.angle_alpha   90.00
_cell.angle_beta   90.00
_cell.angle_gamma   90.00
#
_symmetry.space_group_name_H-M   'P 1'
#
loop_
_entity.id
_entity.type
_entity.pdbx_description
1 polymer ?
#
loop_
_entity_poly.entity_id
_entity_poly.type
_entity_poly.pdbx_seq_one_letter_code
_entity_poly.pdbx_strand_id
1 'polypeptide(L)'
;MKISFLSAKREQRRGRGGSRRPRARALSALTIGALLATTFTGVTANAAQAGTASTAPASPQIVPLPVSMSTTAGDDFTLGSGARIVVDDPSAVGIADQLAAVLRPSTGYALPVSQGSAATGDISLALGDPGVPAAEGYKLDVTHSGIKITAANGHGLFNGVQTLRQLFPVWVESKTPQPATWAVPGVQISDYPRYDYRGAMLDIGRHFEPVSVVKSYIDEITAYKVNTLHLHLSDDQGFRIAINGRPELTDIGSQYSGGTSRASDGTTNADPGGFWTQADYVDVVNYAASRFVTVVPEIDSPGHNNSIIMSYASAEAQAYKGGSIYDPSINCSNKKPPVWNLSNAVNYSALCPDSPLTWQITTDIIEQLSALTPGPYFHMGGDEVSTALLPASAYQSFITRESKIVKAQGKIAMGWNEIGEAPFGSDPEMPQGVVQYWGTSPNGSGGDSGRVAVQKGMKIVMSPANKTYLDMKYNSSTPIGTTWACTCDNDVFYNWEPSTLIPARTVSGNTLPAVTDADIIGVEAPLWTETVKNLAQIEFMAFPRLTAIAEIGWSPKAGPDHPDRTLASFKVRDAAQGGRWQARNQNFYASPNVPWGLDLVAGEQSLSDRNAITGPLATLAAPGKTLGALSATIEWGDGTTSAGTLSGREATNQIVNGLYTISGDHTYAGSGLYEAKVTVSGATASVVAGFTVRATGVPACTTTVTGTHSGPLTVSSGVTCLDGATVNGPVTVRTGAGLYASGSQVRGPLSASGAVDVLLCDTTVSGPAALTGGVRVWIGNGNGDCAPATVKGPVTVTGTTGQVTIDGATVSGPLVLQNNNVQAAPIVAGNHVGGPLSCTGNSPAPSNGGTPNTVSGPKAGQCATL
;
A
#
# COMPACT_ATOMS: atom_id res chain seq x y z
N MET A 1 5.73 47.86 22.35
CA MET A 1 5.03 48.81 23.24
C MET A 1 4.29 48.01 24.32
N LYS A 2 4.06 48.53 25.54
CA LYS A 2 3.39 47.80 26.66
C LYS A 2 1.91 48.20 26.80
N ILE A 3 1.21 47.58 27.77
CA ILE A 3 -0.18 47.80 28.28
C ILE A 3 -1.21 46.83 27.67
N SER A 4 -2.14 46.17 28.40
CA SER A 4 -2.16 45.59 29.77
C SER A 4 -3.42 44.70 29.95
N PHE A 5 -3.42 43.76 30.92
CA PHE A 5 -4.55 42.87 31.25
C PHE A 5 -5.48 43.40 32.34
N LEU A 6 -6.78 43.03 32.29
CA LEU A 6 -7.79 42.83 33.37
C LEU A 6 -9.14 42.49 32.67
N SER A 7 -9.90 41.39 32.86
CA SER A 7 -10.20 40.45 33.97
C SER A 7 -11.26 40.92 34.99
N ALA A 8 -12.51 40.41 34.90
CA ALA A 8 -13.18 39.63 35.97
C ALA A 8 -14.73 39.36 35.82
N LYS A 9 -15.12 38.09 35.95
CA LYS A 9 -16.25 37.50 36.75
C LYS A 9 -17.75 37.94 36.65
N ARG A 10 -18.59 36.95 36.28
CA ARG A 10 -19.75 36.33 37.02
C ARG A 10 -21.22 36.86 36.98
N GLU A 11 -22.11 35.86 36.80
CA GLU A 11 -23.39 35.55 37.52
C GLU A 11 -24.79 36.12 37.17
N GLN A 12 -25.58 35.24 36.52
CA GLN A 12 -26.92 34.71 36.91
C GLN A 12 -28.23 35.57 36.98
N ARG A 13 -29.16 35.18 36.08
CA ARG A 13 -30.55 34.66 36.31
C ARG A 13 -31.81 35.59 36.36
N ARG A 14 -32.93 34.93 35.97
CA ARG A 14 -34.40 35.28 36.02
C ARG A 14 -34.89 36.22 34.91
N GLY A 15 -36.13 36.12 34.39
CA GLY A 15 -37.31 35.22 34.58
C GLY A 15 -38.60 35.98 34.19
N ARG A 16 -39.76 35.45 33.74
CA ARG A 16 -40.48 34.13 33.70
C ARG A 16 -41.22 34.05 32.31
N GLY A 17 -42.11 33.10 31.93
CA GLY A 17 -42.72 31.85 32.43
C GLY A 17 -43.21 31.02 31.19
N GLY A 18 -43.86 29.85 31.21
CA GLY A 18 -44.82 29.25 32.16
C GLY A 18 -46.26 29.62 31.75
N SER A 19 -47.18 28.73 31.33
CA SER A 19 -47.21 27.25 31.17
C SER A 19 -48.23 26.88 30.04
N ARG A 20 -48.86 25.70 29.80
CA ARG A 20 -49.17 24.47 30.58
C ARG A 20 -49.48 23.25 29.64
N ARG A 21 -50.38 22.34 30.03
CA ARG A 21 -50.91 21.12 29.35
C ARG A 21 -52.34 20.84 29.91
N PRO A 22 -53.28 20.05 29.31
CA PRO A 22 -53.17 18.58 29.13
C PRO A 22 -53.94 17.94 27.93
N ARG A 23 -54.15 16.60 27.99
CA ARG A 23 -54.68 15.65 26.96
C ARG A 23 -56.22 15.47 27.02
N ALA A 24 -56.86 14.92 25.95
CA ALA A 24 -57.51 13.57 25.94
C ALA A 24 -58.47 13.25 24.74
N ARG A 25 -58.44 11.98 24.26
CA ARG A 25 -59.50 11.19 23.52
C ARG A 25 -59.97 11.68 22.12
N ALA A 26 -60.68 10.91 21.27
CA ALA A 26 -60.71 9.46 20.92
C ALA A 26 -61.71 9.18 19.74
N LEU A 27 -61.72 7.95 19.15
CA LEU A 27 -62.64 7.43 18.08
C LEU A 27 -62.50 8.07 16.68
N SER A 28 -62.85 7.48 15.51
CA SER A 28 -63.40 6.17 15.07
C SER A 28 -62.60 5.69 13.82
N ALA A 29 -62.26 4.43 13.54
CA ALA A 29 -63.03 3.17 13.37
C ALA A 29 -63.71 2.97 11.99
N LEU A 30 -63.21 2.01 11.21
CA LEU A 30 -63.95 1.20 10.21
C LEU A 30 -63.26 -0.18 10.04
N THR A 31 -63.93 -1.17 9.43
CA THR A 31 -63.62 -2.62 9.59
C THR A 31 -63.73 -3.44 8.29
N ILE A 32 -63.57 -4.77 8.40
CA ILE A 32 -63.65 -5.86 7.38
C ILE A 32 -62.29 -6.19 6.71
N GLY A 33 -61.79 -7.44 6.65
CA GLY A 33 -62.17 -8.66 7.38
C GLY A 33 -62.37 -9.91 6.51
N ALA A 34 -61.45 -10.89 6.60
CA ALA A 34 -61.64 -12.26 6.12
C ALA A 34 -60.68 -13.24 6.85
N LEU A 35 -61.14 -14.46 7.13
CA LEU A 35 -60.31 -15.60 7.51
C LEU A 35 -60.10 -16.51 6.28
N LEU A 36 -58.97 -17.20 6.22
CA LEU A 36 -58.92 -18.59 5.73
C LEU A 36 -57.74 -19.32 6.41
N ALA A 37 -57.81 -20.65 6.50
CA ALA A 37 -56.82 -21.47 7.21
C ALA A 37 -56.29 -22.59 6.31
N THR A 38 -54.99 -22.87 6.38
CA THR A 38 -54.31 -23.92 5.58
C THR A 38 -53.35 -24.76 6.41
N THR A 39 -53.78 -25.98 6.70
CA THR A 39 -53.00 -27.24 6.72
C THR A 39 -51.47 -27.18 6.87
N PHE A 40 -50.97 -27.82 7.93
CA PHE A 40 -49.60 -28.36 7.97
C PHE A 40 -49.38 -29.41 6.87
N THR A 41 -48.28 -29.27 6.12
CA THR A 41 -47.61 -30.39 5.44
C THR A 41 -46.10 -30.23 5.66
N GLY A 42 -45.40 -31.34 5.92
CA GLY A 42 -43.95 -31.32 6.16
C GLY A 42 -43.18 -31.35 4.84
N VAL A 43 -42.17 -30.50 4.72
CA VAL A 43 -41.21 -30.50 3.60
C VAL A 43 -39.82 -30.73 4.18
N THR A 44 -39.06 -31.66 3.58
CA THR A 44 -37.69 -31.97 3.96
C THR A 44 -36.75 -30.81 3.65
N ALA A 45 -35.99 -30.35 4.64
CA ALA A 45 -34.96 -29.34 4.43
C ALA A 45 -33.76 -29.93 3.68
N ASN A 46 -33.70 -29.68 2.36
CA ASN A 46 -32.43 -29.77 1.65
C ASN A 46 -31.49 -28.68 2.19
N ALA A 47 -30.22 -29.02 2.42
CA ALA A 47 -29.20 -28.05 2.78
C ALA A 47 -28.91 -27.14 1.58
N ALA A 48 -29.55 -25.98 1.55
CA ALA A 48 -29.23 -24.93 0.58
C ALA A 48 -27.84 -24.37 0.91
N GLN A 49 -26.93 -24.47 -0.07
CA GLN A 49 -25.58 -23.94 0.05
C GLN A 49 -25.65 -22.42 0.26
N ALA A 50 -25.07 -21.94 1.36
CA ALA A 50 -25.23 -20.56 1.81
C ALA A 50 -24.45 -19.59 0.91
N GLY A 51 -25.07 -19.18 -0.21
CA GLY A 51 -24.53 -18.18 -1.11
C GLY A 51 -24.23 -16.88 -0.37
N THR A 52 -23.04 -16.35 -0.60
CA THR A 52 -22.63 -15.02 -0.11
C THR A 52 -23.66 -13.98 -0.51
N ALA A 53 -24.09 -13.15 0.44
CA ALA A 53 -25.07 -12.09 0.19
C ALA A 53 -24.44 -11.00 -0.69
N SER A 54 -24.51 -11.18 -2.01
CA SER A 54 -24.11 -10.17 -2.98
C SER A 54 -25.00 -8.93 -2.81
N THR A 55 -24.45 -7.90 -2.19
CA THR A 55 -24.73 -6.54 -2.65
C THR A 55 -24.43 -6.47 -4.15
N ALA A 56 -25.11 -5.62 -4.90
CA ALA A 56 -24.71 -5.36 -6.28
C ALA A 56 -23.22 -4.94 -6.29
N PRO A 57 -22.39 -5.45 -7.23
CA PRO A 57 -20.95 -5.21 -7.20
C PRO A 57 -20.70 -3.71 -7.20
N ALA A 58 -20.05 -3.22 -6.15
CA ALA A 58 -19.72 -1.81 -6.03
C ALA A 58 -18.83 -1.42 -7.21
N SER A 59 -19.20 -0.36 -7.94
CA SER A 59 -18.43 0.13 -9.08
C SER A 59 -16.96 0.30 -8.69
N PRO A 60 -15.98 -0.20 -9.47
CA PRO A 60 -14.58 -0.25 -9.03
C PRO A 60 -14.04 1.11 -8.55
N GLN A 61 -13.38 1.09 -7.40
CA GLN A 61 -13.02 2.31 -6.66
C GLN A 61 -11.64 2.85 -7.10
N ILE A 62 -11.60 3.38 -8.32
CA ILE A 62 -10.37 3.81 -9.01
C ILE A 62 -10.14 5.32 -8.84
N VAL A 63 -8.88 5.73 -8.67
CA VAL A 63 -8.43 7.13 -8.72
C VAL A 63 -7.18 7.23 -9.62
N PRO A 64 -7.14 8.11 -10.64
CA PRO A 64 -8.23 8.93 -11.16
C PRO A 64 -9.44 8.15 -11.67
N LEU A 65 -10.63 8.78 -11.62
CA LEU A 65 -11.85 8.29 -12.25
C LEU A 65 -11.64 8.12 -13.78
N PRO A 66 -11.83 6.93 -14.36
CA PRO A 66 -11.64 6.74 -15.79
C PRO A 66 -12.62 7.53 -16.66
N VAL A 67 -12.26 7.82 -17.91
CA VAL A 67 -13.16 8.46 -18.88
C VAL A 67 -14.45 7.67 -19.07
N SER A 68 -14.34 6.33 -19.15
CA SER A 68 -15.46 5.41 -19.23
C SER A 68 -15.13 4.07 -18.55
N MET A 69 -16.13 3.49 -17.88
CA MET A 69 -16.03 2.19 -17.22
C MET A 69 -17.39 1.48 -17.26
N SER A 70 -17.40 0.19 -17.59
CA SER A 70 -18.60 -0.65 -17.62
C SER A 70 -18.30 -2.01 -17.01
N THR A 71 -19.04 -2.40 -15.96
CA THR A 71 -18.86 -3.69 -15.28
C THR A 71 -19.70 -4.80 -15.92
N THR A 72 -19.10 -5.98 -16.06
CA THR A 72 -19.73 -7.18 -16.64
C THR A 72 -19.92 -8.19 -15.52
N ALA A 73 -21.10 -8.17 -14.89
CA ALA A 73 -21.38 -8.97 -13.70
C ALA A 73 -21.27 -10.49 -13.97
N GLY A 74 -20.41 -11.17 -13.21
CA GLY A 74 -20.16 -12.61 -13.36
C GLY A 74 -19.07 -12.98 -14.35
N ASP A 75 -18.42 -12.00 -15.00
CA ASP A 75 -17.25 -12.20 -15.88
C ASP A 75 -15.93 -11.88 -15.13
N ASP A 76 -15.91 -12.16 -13.83
CA ASP A 76 -14.80 -11.85 -12.93
C ASP A 76 -13.60 -12.77 -13.19
N PHE A 77 -12.41 -12.19 -13.29
CA PHE A 77 -11.15 -12.88 -13.45
C PHE A 77 -10.59 -13.29 -12.08
N THR A 78 -9.87 -14.41 -12.00
CA THR A 78 -9.04 -14.75 -10.84
C THR A 78 -7.66 -15.16 -11.31
N LEU A 79 -6.63 -14.44 -10.86
CA LEU A 79 -5.24 -14.74 -11.21
C LEU A 79 -4.82 -16.06 -10.56
N GLY A 80 -4.45 -17.04 -11.39
CA GLY A 80 -3.95 -18.35 -10.95
C GLY A 80 -2.43 -18.39 -10.81
N SER A 81 -1.91 -19.35 -10.05
CA SER A 81 -0.46 -19.52 -9.82
C SER A 81 0.35 -19.87 -11.07
N GLY A 82 -0.30 -20.41 -12.10
CA GLY A 82 0.28 -20.68 -13.42
C GLY A 82 0.12 -19.56 -14.45
N ALA A 83 -0.47 -18.42 -14.08
CA ALA A 83 -0.67 -17.28 -14.98
C ALA A 83 0.66 -16.68 -15.45
N ARG A 84 0.67 -16.16 -16.68
CA ARG A 84 1.81 -15.43 -17.26
C ARG A 84 1.44 -13.97 -17.48
N ILE A 85 2.45 -13.13 -17.64
CA ILE A 85 2.28 -11.79 -18.19
C ILE A 85 2.86 -11.82 -19.61
N VAL A 86 1.99 -11.56 -20.60
CA VAL A 86 2.30 -11.79 -22.02
C VAL A 86 2.30 -10.46 -22.78
N VAL A 87 3.36 -10.24 -23.56
CA VAL A 87 3.49 -9.07 -24.45
C VAL A 87 3.49 -9.49 -25.91
N ASP A 88 2.95 -8.65 -26.79
CA ASP A 88 3.12 -8.82 -28.24
C ASP A 88 4.44 -8.18 -28.74
N ASP A 89 4.76 -6.97 -28.28
CA ASP A 89 5.96 -6.22 -28.64
C ASP A 89 7.08 -6.28 -27.55
N PRO A 90 8.36 -6.41 -27.91
CA PRO A 90 9.47 -6.46 -26.95
C PRO A 90 9.64 -5.18 -26.10
N SER A 91 9.21 -4.01 -26.57
CA SER A 91 9.31 -2.76 -25.80
C SER A 91 8.39 -2.73 -24.57
N ALA A 92 7.32 -3.54 -24.58
CA ALA A 92 6.41 -3.67 -23.44
C ALA A 92 6.97 -4.56 -22.31
N VAL A 93 8.07 -5.30 -22.52
CA VAL A 93 8.66 -6.21 -21.51
C VAL A 93 8.98 -5.49 -20.20
N GLY A 94 9.54 -4.29 -20.24
CA GLY A 94 9.87 -3.52 -19.03
C GLY A 94 8.63 -3.17 -18.18
N ILE A 95 7.48 -2.94 -18.83
CA ILE A 95 6.21 -2.64 -18.15
C ILE A 95 5.60 -3.93 -17.59
N ALA A 96 5.72 -5.04 -18.32
CA ALA A 96 5.32 -6.36 -17.85
C ALA A 96 6.13 -6.80 -16.62
N ASP A 97 7.45 -6.55 -16.58
CA ASP A 97 8.27 -6.83 -15.39
C ASP A 97 8.01 -5.86 -14.23
N GLN A 98 7.65 -4.60 -14.49
CA GLN A 98 7.16 -3.68 -13.45
C GLN A 98 5.86 -4.19 -12.80
N LEU A 99 4.88 -4.62 -13.61
CA LEU A 99 3.66 -5.27 -13.10
C LEU A 99 4.02 -6.55 -12.31
N ALA A 100 4.89 -7.38 -12.85
CA ALA A 100 5.31 -8.60 -12.18
C ALA A 100 6.03 -8.34 -10.85
N ALA A 101 6.82 -7.27 -10.74
CA ALA A 101 7.48 -6.86 -9.51
C ALA A 101 6.50 -6.37 -8.42
N VAL A 102 5.32 -5.87 -8.80
CA VAL A 102 4.21 -5.58 -7.86
C VAL A 102 3.47 -6.84 -7.45
N LEU A 103 3.16 -7.73 -8.41
CA LEU A 103 2.32 -8.91 -8.15
C LEU A 103 3.07 -10.08 -7.48
N ARG A 104 4.33 -10.35 -7.83
CA ARG A 104 5.11 -11.50 -7.32
C ARG A 104 5.22 -11.53 -5.78
N PRO A 105 5.53 -10.41 -5.06
CA PRO A 105 5.71 -10.44 -3.60
C PRO A 105 4.43 -10.78 -2.82
N SER A 106 3.28 -10.25 -3.24
CA SER A 106 1.99 -10.44 -2.57
C SER A 106 1.32 -11.76 -2.94
N THR A 107 1.39 -12.17 -4.21
CA THR A 107 0.80 -13.44 -4.69
C THR A 107 1.63 -14.67 -4.31
N GLY A 108 2.96 -14.53 -4.22
CA GLY A 108 3.88 -15.67 -4.18
C GLY A 108 3.98 -16.44 -5.51
N TYR A 109 3.35 -15.95 -6.58
CA TYR A 109 3.31 -16.62 -7.89
C TYR A 109 4.52 -16.24 -8.75
N ALA A 110 4.93 -17.14 -9.65
CA ALA A 110 6.09 -16.91 -10.51
C ALA A 110 5.87 -15.77 -11.53
N LEU A 111 4.67 -15.71 -12.12
CA LEU A 111 4.25 -14.71 -13.11
C LEU A 111 5.34 -14.42 -14.16
N PRO A 112 5.75 -15.42 -14.97
CA PRO A 112 6.79 -15.23 -15.97
C PRO A 112 6.34 -14.22 -17.02
N VAL A 113 7.22 -13.28 -17.34
CA VAL A 113 7.04 -12.37 -18.49
C VAL A 113 7.48 -13.11 -19.75
N SER A 114 6.66 -13.08 -20.80
CA SER A 114 6.96 -13.76 -22.06
C SER A 114 6.37 -13.04 -23.27
N GLN A 115 7.03 -13.14 -24.42
CA GLN A 115 6.48 -12.62 -25.68
C GLN A 115 5.65 -13.71 -26.39
N GLY A 116 4.49 -13.35 -26.94
CA GLY A 116 3.68 -14.23 -27.79
C GLY A 116 2.18 -13.99 -27.65
N SER A 117 1.40 -15.04 -27.93
CA SER A 117 -0.06 -15.00 -27.75
C SER A 117 -0.44 -15.33 -26.30
N ALA A 118 -1.38 -14.55 -25.75
CA ALA A 118 -2.02 -14.83 -24.48
C ALA A 118 -2.91 -16.09 -24.57
N ALA A 119 -2.97 -16.83 -23.46
CA ALA A 119 -3.86 -17.97 -23.26
C ALA A 119 -4.84 -17.67 -22.11
N THR A 120 -5.80 -18.56 -21.90
CA THR A 120 -6.73 -18.45 -20.77
C THR A 120 -5.98 -18.45 -19.45
N GLY A 121 -6.23 -17.44 -18.61
CA GLY A 121 -5.54 -17.23 -17.33
C GLY A 121 -4.38 -16.23 -17.36
N ASP A 122 -3.98 -15.72 -18.52
CA ASP A 122 -2.89 -14.73 -18.63
C ASP A 122 -3.36 -13.27 -18.46
N ILE A 123 -2.40 -12.40 -18.12
CA ILE A 123 -2.51 -10.94 -18.30
C ILE A 123 -1.76 -10.58 -19.59
N SER A 124 -2.40 -9.85 -20.50
CA SER A 124 -1.82 -9.42 -21.77
C SER A 124 -1.64 -7.90 -21.82
N LEU A 125 -0.44 -7.44 -22.19
CA LEU A 125 -0.16 -6.06 -22.57
C LEU A 125 0.08 -6.02 -24.09
N ALA A 126 -0.66 -5.19 -24.82
CA ALA A 126 -0.70 -5.19 -26.28
C ALA A 126 -0.52 -3.80 -26.89
N LEU A 127 0.42 -3.66 -27.83
CA LEU A 127 0.58 -2.41 -28.59
C LEU A 127 -0.33 -2.37 -29.82
N GLY A 128 -1.14 -1.32 -29.94
CA GLY A 128 -2.10 -1.13 -31.02
C GLY A 128 -3.06 0.02 -30.74
N ASP A 129 -4.04 0.24 -31.63
CA ASP A 129 -5.06 1.26 -31.42
C ASP A 129 -5.98 0.88 -30.23
N PRO A 130 -6.04 1.69 -29.14
CA PRO A 130 -6.96 1.46 -28.03
C PRO A 130 -8.38 1.98 -28.30
N GLY A 131 -8.61 2.74 -29.38
CA GLY A 131 -9.88 3.42 -29.66
C GLY A 131 -10.11 4.70 -28.83
N VAL A 132 -9.05 5.31 -28.30
CA VAL A 132 -9.11 6.57 -27.52
C VAL A 132 -8.17 7.64 -28.11
N PRO A 133 -8.49 8.96 -27.97
CA PRO A 133 -7.87 10.01 -28.79
C PRO A 133 -6.48 10.50 -28.31
N ALA A 134 -6.03 10.16 -27.10
CA ALA A 134 -4.76 10.66 -26.55
C ALA A 134 -3.68 9.59 -26.50
N ALA A 135 -2.42 9.99 -26.72
CA ALA A 135 -1.27 9.08 -26.78
C ALA A 135 -1.02 8.32 -25.46
N GLU A 136 -1.30 8.91 -24.30
CA GLU A 136 -1.15 8.28 -22.99
C GLU A 136 -2.35 7.41 -22.57
N GLY A 137 -3.35 7.29 -23.45
CA GLY A 137 -4.58 6.54 -23.23
C GLY A 137 -4.48 5.05 -23.51
N TYR A 138 -5.44 4.30 -22.98
CA TYR A 138 -5.50 2.85 -23.06
C TYR A 138 -6.94 2.32 -23.02
N LYS A 139 -7.09 1.06 -23.43
CA LYS A 139 -8.27 0.24 -23.19
C LYS A 139 -7.90 -0.97 -22.35
N LEU A 140 -8.67 -1.25 -21.31
CA LEU A 140 -8.48 -2.37 -20.39
C LEU A 140 -9.75 -3.21 -20.37
N ASP A 141 -9.62 -4.50 -20.68
CA ASP A 141 -10.69 -5.49 -20.69
C ASP A 141 -10.35 -6.59 -19.68
N VAL A 142 -11.19 -6.77 -18.66
CA VAL A 142 -11.17 -7.93 -17.75
C VAL A 142 -12.34 -8.83 -18.10
N THR A 143 -12.05 -10.10 -18.34
CA THR A 143 -13.02 -11.18 -18.52
C THR A 143 -12.61 -12.37 -17.68
N HIS A 144 -13.53 -13.32 -17.45
CA HIS A 144 -13.23 -14.57 -16.76
C HIS A 144 -12.10 -15.36 -17.44
N SER A 145 -11.88 -15.15 -18.73
CA SER A 145 -10.82 -15.81 -19.51
C SER A 145 -9.42 -15.21 -19.35
N GLY A 146 -9.30 -13.94 -18.93
CA GLY A 146 -8.04 -13.21 -18.97
C GLY A 146 -8.22 -11.69 -18.90
N ILE A 147 -7.10 -11.00 -18.68
CA ILE A 147 -7.01 -9.53 -18.67
C ILE A 147 -6.23 -9.06 -19.88
N LYS A 148 -6.73 -8.06 -20.61
CA LYS A 148 -5.99 -7.40 -21.70
C LYS A 148 -5.93 -5.89 -21.48
N ILE A 149 -4.74 -5.32 -21.63
CA ILE A 149 -4.51 -3.88 -21.74
C ILE A 149 -4.00 -3.61 -23.17
N THR A 150 -4.65 -2.71 -23.90
CA THR A 150 -4.26 -2.27 -25.25
C THR A 150 -3.93 -0.78 -25.22
N ALA A 151 -2.83 -0.35 -25.82
CA ALA A 151 -2.48 1.07 -25.92
C ALA A 151 -1.57 1.39 -27.13
N ALA A 152 -1.58 2.65 -27.56
CA ALA A 152 -0.82 3.11 -28.73
C ALA A 152 0.71 3.15 -28.51
N ASN A 153 1.16 3.13 -27.25
CA ASN A 153 2.57 3.10 -26.85
C ASN A 153 2.71 2.63 -25.37
N GLY A 154 3.96 2.53 -24.90
CA GLY A 154 4.28 2.10 -23.54
C GLY A 154 3.67 2.95 -22.41
N HIS A 155 3.49 4.27 -22.58
CA HIS A 155 2.91 5.09 -21.52
C HIS A 155 1.44 4.72 -21.27
N GLY A 156 0.66 4.50 -22.35
CA GLY A 156 -0.71 4.01 -22.20
C GLY A 156 -0.77 2.62 -21.54
N LEU A 157 0.13 1.69 -21.91
CA LEU A 157 0.22 0.39 -21.23
C LEU A 157 0.53 0.54 -19.73
N PHE A 158 1.47 1.42 -19.37
CA PHE A 158 1.83 1.71 -17.99
C PHE A 158 0.66 2.31 -17.21
N ASN A 159 -0.07 3.28 -17.79
CA ASN A 159 -1.27 3.87 -17.18
C ASN A 159 -2.38 2.83 -16.96
N GLY A 160 -2.57 1.91 -17.91
CA GLY A 160 -3.48 0.77 -17.74
C GLY A 160 -3.04 -0.18 -16.62
N VAL A 161 -1.74 -0.42 -16.46
CA VAL A 161 -1.18 -1.21 -15.36
C VAL A 161 -1.45 -0.56 -13.99
N GLN A 162 -1.39 0.77 -13.87
CA GLN A 162 -1.74 1.45 -12.62
C GLN A 162 -3.23 1.29 -12.27
N THR A 163 -4.12 1.33 -13.26
CA THR A 163 -5.53 1.01 -13.04
C THR A 163 -5.75 -0.46 -12.67
N LEU A 164 -5.06 -1.40 -13.32
CA LEU A 164 -5.15 -2.83 -12.98
C LEU A 164 -4.76 -3.10 -11.52
N ARG A 165 -3.70 -2.47 -11.00
CA ARG A 165 -3.31 -2.56 -9.57
C ARG A 165 -4.45 -2.15 -8.63
N GLN A 166 -5.25 -1.16 -9.02
CA GLN A 166 -6.40 -0.69 -8.23
C GLN A 166 -7.67 -1.55 -8.41
N LEU A 167 -7.73 -2.44 -9.41
CA LEU A 167 -8.80 -3.42 -9.59
C LEU A 167 -8.56 -4.72 -8.78
N PHE A 168 -7.30 -5.11 -8.56
CA PHE A 168 -6.92 -6.19 -7.63
C PHE A 168 -7.24 -5.83 -6.16
N PRO A 169 -7.36 -6.80 -5.23
CA PRO A 169 -7.60 -6.53 -3.80
C PRO A 169 -6.50 -5.68 -3.16
N VAL A 170 -6.78 -5.03 -2.02
CA VAL A 170 -5.81 -4.16 -1.30
C VAL A 170 -4.46 -4.84 -1.08
N TRP A 171 -4.50 -6.13 -0.71
CA TRP A 171 -3.35 -6.96 -0.37
C TRP A 171 -2.35 -7.19 -1.50
N VAL A 172 -2.70 -6.84 -2.74
CA VAL A 172 -1.82 -6.97 -3.92
C VAL A 172 -0.55 -6.10 -3.80
N GLU A 173 -0.61 -5.02 -3.03
CA GLU A 173 0.50 -4.09 -2.83
C GLU A 173 1.48 -4.54 -1.73
N SER A 174 1.15 -5.60 -0.98
CA SER A 174 1.98 -6.14 0.10
C SER A 174 3.35 -6.61 -0.38
N LYS A 175 4.36 -6.49 0.47
CA LYS A 175 5.74 -6.92 0.18
C LYS A 175 6.05 -8.37 0.62
N THR A 176 5.06 -9.08 1.15
CA THR A 176 5.14 -10.50 1.53
C THR A 176 3.90 -11.27 1.07
N PRO A 177 3.97 -12.60 0.89
CA PRO A 177 2.83 -13.38 0.40
C PRO A 177 1.60 -13.25 1.30
N GLN A 178 0.42 -13.10 0.69
CA GLN A 178 -0.86 -12.91 1.38
C GLN A 178 -1.84 -14.04 1.02
N PRO A 179 -2.60 -14.58 1.98
CA PRO A 179 -3.62 -15.60 1.73
C PRO A 179 -4.91 -14.98 1.19
N ALA A 180 -4.83 -14.32 0.04
CA ALA A 180 -5.95 -13.63 -0.61
C ALA A 180 -6.29 -14.28 -1.96
N THR A 181 -7.58 -14.29 -2.31
CA THR A 181 -8.03 -14.61 -3.67
C THR A 181 -7.77 -13.43 -4.59
N TRP A 182 -6.92 -13.62 -5.60
CA TRP A 182 -6.52 -12.57 -6.56
C TRP A 182 -7.56 -12.31 -7.63
N ALA A 183 -8.78 -12.01 -7.19
CA ALA A 183 -9.93 -11.71 -8.04
C ALA A 183 -9.89 -10.26 -8.57
N VAL A 184 -10.36 -10.07 -9.79
CA VAL A 184 -10.47 -8.78 -10.48
C VAL A 184 -11.86 -8.72 -11.12
N PRO A 185 -12.67 -7.68 -10.86
CA PRO A 185 -14.05 -7.62 -11.36
C PRO A 185 -14.09 -7.54 -12.89
N GLY A 186 -15.02 -8.25 -13.51
CA GLY A 186 -15.26 -8.17 -14.96
C GLY A 186 -15.61 -6.74 -15.36
N VAL A 187 -14.77 -6.11 -16.19
CA VAL A 187 -14.87 -4.68 -16.47
C VAL A 187 -14.23 -4.31 -17.80
N GLN A 188 -14.85 -3.39 -18.54
CA GLN A 188 -14.27 -2.71 -19.69
C GLN A 188 -14.04 -1.24 -19.33
N ILE A 189 -12.82 -0.75 -19.54
CA ILE A 189 -12.40 0.62 -19.28
C ILE A 189 -11.77 1.16 -20.55
N SER A 190 -12.19 2.36 -20.98
CA SER A 190 -11.48 3.14 -22.01
C SER A 190 -11.17 4.50 -21.38
N ASP A 191 -9.89 4.86 -21.33
CA ASP A 191 -9.40 5.91 -20.43
C ASP A 191 -8.19 6.66 -21.01
N TYR A 192 -8.11 7.96 -20.75
CA TYR A 192 -7.10 8.88 -21.27
C TYR A 192 -7.11 10.20 -20.47
N PRO A 193 -5.99 10.94 -20.42
CA PRO A 193 -5.93 12.19 -19.68
C PRO A 193 -6.69 13.34 -20.36
N ARG A 194 -7.18 14.27 -19.54
CA ARG A 194 -7.68 15.60 -19.94
C ARG A 194 -6.54 16.56 -20.29
N TYR A 195 -5.44 16.49 -19.56
CA TYR A 195 -4.30 17.39 -19.67
C TYR A 195 -2.98 16.62 -19.82
N ASP A 196 -2.11 17.09 -20.72
CA ASP A 196 -0.81 16.48 -20.99
C ASP A 196 0.20 16.71 -19.84
N TYR A 197 0.06 17.81 -19.08
CA TYR A 197 0.90 18.08 -17.91
C TYR A 197 0.20 17.69 -16.60
N ARG A 198 0.73 16.71 -15.87
CA ARG A 198 0.21 16.31 -14.56
C ARG A 198 1.38 16.19 -13.60
N GLY A 199 1.65 17.30 -12.90
CA GLY A 199 2.84 17.47 -12.08
C GLY A 199 2.66 17.16 -10.59
N ALA A 200 3.75 16.74 -9.96
CA ALA A 200 4.03 16.99 -8.56
C ALA A 200 5.37 17.72 -8.47
N MET A 201 5.49 18.72 -7.60
CA MET A 201 6.79 19.33 -7.29
C MET A 201 7.33 18.76 -5.98
N LEU A 202 8.63 18.53 -5.91
CA LEU A 202 9.34 18.31 -4.65
C LEU A 202 10.44 19.35 -4.48
N ASP A 203 10.32 20.13 -3.40
CA ASP A 203 11.35 21.02 -2.90
C ASP A 203 12.46 20.23 -2.21
N ILE A 204 13.66 20.26 -2.79
CA ILE A 204 14.88 19.83 -2.09
C ILE A 204 15.80 21.00 -1.73
N GLY A 205 15.52 22.21 -2.24
CA GLY A 205 16.24 23.45 -1.92
C GLY A 205 16.16 23.80 -0.43
N ARG A 206 14.97 23.65 0.18
CA ARG A 206 14.76 23.87 1.62
C ARG A 206 15.35 22.73 2.44
N HIS A 207 14.92 21.49 2.23
CA HIS A 207 15.44 20.31 2.92
C HIS A 207 15.92 19.27 1.92
N PHE A 208 17.19 18.88 2.03
CA PHE A 208 17.81 17.97 1.07
C PHE A 208 17.31 16.53 1.21
N GLU A 209 16.76 15.98 0.12
CA GLU A 209 16.34 14.57 0.08
C GLU A 209 17.30 13.70 -0.76
N PRO A 210 17.69 12.50 -0.26
CA PRO A 210 18.49 11.55 -1.03
C PRO A 210 17.77 11.03 -2.28
N VAL A 211 18.54 10.63 -3.31
CA VAL A 211 18.04 9.98 -4.54
C VAL A 211 17.01 8.87 -4.27
N SER A 212 17.22 8.05 -3.22
CA SER A 212 16.30 6.97 -2.85
C SER A 212 14.92 7.46 -2.41
N VAL A 213 14.83 8.63 -1.75
CA VAL A 213 13.53 9.21 -1.32
C VAL A 213 12.77 9.71 -2.54
N VAL A 214 13.44 10.43 -3.44
CA VAL A 214 12.81 10.93 -4.67
C VAL A 214 12.38 9.77 -5.59
N LYS A 215 13.14 8.67 -5.64
CA LYS A 215 12.75 7.45 -6.34
C LYS A 215 11.50 6.80 -5.73
N SER A 216 11.39 6.68 -4.39
CA SER A 216 10.14 6.22 -3.75
C SER A 216 8.96 7.10 -4.11
N TYR A 217 9.12 8.43 -4.03
CA TYR A 217 8.06 9.38 -4.37
C TYR A 217 7.61 9.25 -5.84
N ILE A 218 8.54 8.99 -6.77
CA ILE A 218 8.21 8.64 -8.17
C ILE A 218 7.36 7.35 -8.25
N ASP A 219 7.68 6.29 -7.50
CA ASP A 219 6.88 5.05 -7.40
C ASP A 219 5.50 5.23 -6.71
N GLU A 220 5.25 6.37 -6.09
CA GLU A 220 4.00 6.73 -5.42
C GLU A 220 3.11 7.60 -6.32
N ILE A 221 3.64 8.71 -6.86
CA ILE A 221 2.87 9.63 -7.72
C ILE A 221 2.45 8.95 -9.03
N THR A 222 3.30 8.07 -9.58
CA THR A 222 2.99 7.34 -10.82
C THR A 222 1.82 6.38 -10.68
N ALA A 223 1.54 5.85 -9.48
CA ALA A 223 0.36 5.02 -9.23
C ALA A 223 -0.97 5.77 -9.45
N TYR A 224 -0.92 7.10 -9.52
CA TYR A 224 -2.05 8.00 -9.83
C TYR A 224 -1.89 8.70 -11.20
N LYS A 225 -1.02 8.19 -12.07
CA LYS A 225 -0.79 8.66 -13.46
C LYS A 225 -0.25 10.10 -13.57
N VAL A 226 0.43 10.59 -12.53
CA VAL A 226 1.27 11.80 -12.56
C VAL A 226 2.45 11.53 -13.51
N ASN A 227 2.67 12.42 -14.49
CA ASN A 227 3.67 12.26 -15.55
C ASN A 227 4.75 13.36 -15.57
N THR A 228 4.73 14.29 -14.63
CA THR A 228 5.81 15.27 -14.43
C THR A 228 6.26 15.32 -12.97
N LEU A 229 7.57 15.34 -12.75
CA LEU A 229 8.20 15.66 -11.48
C LEU A 229 8.98 16.97 -11.64
N HIS A 230 8.47 18.01 -11.02
CA HIS A 230 9.15 19.30 -10.90
C HIS A 230 10.09 19.24 -9.69
N LEU A 231 11.37 19.57 -9.89
CA LEU A 231 12.39 19.51 -8.83
C LEU A 231 12.92 20.91 -8.57
N HIS A 232 12.61 21.45 -7.40
CA HIS A 232 13.17 22.72 -6.92
C HIS A 232 14.55 22.47 -6.31
N LEU A 233 15.59 22.67 -7.14
CA LEU A 233 16.98 22.26 -6.87
C LEU A 233 17.83 23.34 -6.18
N SER A 234 17.34 24.58 -6.08
CA SER A 234 18.08 25.68 -5.46
C SER A 234 17.17 26.73 -4.86
N ASP A 235 17.53 27.18 -3.67
CA ASP A 235 16.81 28.19 -2.90
C ASP A 235 17.77 29.00 -2.00
N ASP A 236 17.26 30.03 -1.34
CA ASP A 236 17.89 30.74 -0.24
C ASP A 236 18.54 29.83 0.81
N GLN A 237 17.91 28.70 1.13
CA GLN A 237 18.36 27.74 2.15
C GLN A 237 19.44 26.76 1.66
N GLY A 238 19.61 26.56 0.33
CA GLY A 238 20.66 25.72 -0.21
C GLY A 238 20.55 25.39 -1.70
N PHE A 239 21.68 25.00 -2.30
CA PHE A 239 21.84 24.64 -3.71
C PHE A 239 22.21 23.14 -3.82
N ARG A 240 21.50 22.36 -4.64
CA ARG A 240 21.40 20.89 -4.46
C ARG A 240 21.96 20.04 -5.60
N ILE A 241 22.63 20.62 -6.59
CA ILE A 241 23.15 19.89 -7.75
C ILE A 241 24.57 20.34 -8.11
N ALA A 242 25.47 19.39 -8.37
CA ALA A 242 26.84 19.70 -8.80
C ALA A 242 26.88 20.32 -10.20
N ILE A 243 27.63 21.41 -10.35
CA ILE A 243 27.83 22.13 -11.62
C ILE A 243 29.33 22.16 -11.91
N ASN A 244 29.76 21.56 -13.02
CA ASN A 244 31.18 21.44 -13.35
C ASN A 244 31.77 22.83 -13.57
N GLY A 245 32.97 23.06 -13.02
CA GLY A 245 33.62 24.38 -13.01
C GLY A 245 33.12 25.33 -11.92
N ARG A 246 32.07 24.98 -11.17
CA ARG A 246 31.50 25.80 -10.07
C ARG A 246 31.32 25.01 -8.76
N PRO A 247 32.38 24.34 -8.24
CA PRO A 247 32.28 23.52 -7.03
C PRO A 247 31.82 24.32 -5.80
N GLU A 248 32.03 25.63 -5.76
CA GLU A 248 31.59 26.50 -4.66
C GLU A 248 30.07 26.42 -4.41
N LEU A 249 29.28 26.24 -5.47
CA LEU A 249 27.82 26.11 -5.40
C LEU A 249 27.38 24.92 -4.54
N THR A 250 28.19 23.86 -4.46
CA THR A 250 27.91 22.69 -3.60
C THR A 250 28.78 22.67 -2.36
N ASP A 251 30.08 22.91 -2.48
CA ASP A 251 31.03 22.89 -1.37
C ASP A 251 30.71 23.94 -0.29
N ILE A 252 29.98 25.00 -0.65
CA ILE A 252 29.47 26.03 0.25
C ILE A 252 27.94 26.10 0.19
N GLY A 253 27.39 26.25 -1.03
CA GLY A 253 25.96 26.48 -1.22
C GLY A 253 25.05 25.34 -0.76
N SER A 254 25.54 24.11 -0.57
CA SER A 254 24.72 22.97 -0.13
C SER A 254 24.78 22.66 1.37
N GLN A 255 25.62 23.33 2.17
CA GLN A 255 26.03 22.85 3.51
C GLN A 255 24.88 22.71 4.53
N TYR A 256 23.75 23.39 4.32
CA TYR A 256 22.66 23.49 5.28
C TYR A 256 21.29 23.22 4.65
N SER A 257 20.26 23.09 5.50
CA SER A 257 18.83 22.97 5.17
C SER A 257 18.00 23.96 6.00
N GLY A 258 16.72 24.15 5.69
CA GLY A 258 15.82 25.06 6.40
C GLY A 258 15.61 24.73 7.89
N GLY A 259 15.26 25.74 8.69
CA GLY A 259 15.03 25.60 10.13
C GLY A 259 16.25 25.13 10.94
N THR A 260 17.45 25.15 10.36
CA THR A 260 18.67 24.72 11.03
C THR A 260 19.21 25.85 11.90
N SER A 261 19.20 25.64 13.22
CA SER A 261 19.85 26.58 14.15
C SER A 261 21.34 26.22 14.27
N ARG A 262 22.21 27.02 13.64
CA ARG A 262 23.63 27.09 14.00
C ARG A 262 23.68 27.68 15.42
N ALA A 263 23.87 26.84 16.43
CA ALA A 263 23.87 27.29 17.82
C ALA A 263 25.08 28.21 18.06
N SER A 264 24.93 29.13 19.02
CA SER A 264 25.93 30.16 19.31
C SER A 264 27.23 29.63 19.92
N ASP A 265 27.28 28.33 20.27
CA ASP A 265 28.48 27.60 20.70
C ASP A 265 29.21 26.89 19.55
N GLY A 266 28.69 26.98 18.32
CA GLY A 266 29.22 26.32 17.13
C GLY A 266 28.64 24.93 16.86
N THR A 267 27.79 24.38 17.73
CA THR A 267 27.09 23.11 17.46
C THR A 267 25.93 23.32 16.48
N THR A 268 25.77 22.37 15.56
CA THR A 268 24.66 22.35 14.60
C THR A 268 23.71 21.23 14.99
N ASN A 269 22.64 21.57 15.73
CA ASN A 269 21.51 20.65 15.93
C ASN A 269 20.59 20.72 14.69
N ALA A 270 21.20 20.44 13.55
CA ALA A 270 20.73 20.75 12.21
C ALA A 270 20.30 19.49 11.48
N ASP A 271 19.26 19.64 10.66
CA ASP A 271 19.14 18.83 9.46
C ASP A 271 20.37 19.10 8.57
N PRO A 272 21.16 18.08 8.20
CA PRO A 272 22.34 18.29 7.36
C PRO A 272 21.91 18.66 5.94
N GLY A 273 22.55 19.67 5.36
CA GLY A 273 22.41 19.93 3.94
C GLY A 273 23.10 18.83 3.10
N GLY A 274 22.85 18.88 1.80
CA GLY A 274 23.48 17.99 0.84
C GLY A 274 23.20 18.42 -0.60
N PHE A 275 23.78 17.69 -1.53
CA PHE A 275 23.62 17.87 -2.98
C PHE A 275 23.72 16.52 -3.70
N TRP A 276 23.20 16.47 -4.92
CA TRP A 276 23.37 15.38 -5.88
C TRP A 276 24.56 15.68 -6.81
N THR A 277 25.33 14.66 -7.17
CA THR A 277 26.21 14.76 -8.33
C THR A 277 25.38 14.80 -9.63
N GLN A 278 26.00 15.14 -10.74
CA GLN A 278 25.33 15.04 -12.05
C GLN A 278 24.97 13.59 -12.41
N ALA A 279 25.70 12.60 -11.88
CA ALA A 279 25.37 11.18 -12.05
C ALA A 279 24.11 10.80 -11.24
N ASP A 280 23.97 11.31 -10.01
CA ASP A 280 22.77 11.13 -9.17
C ASP A 280 21.53 11.76 -9.83
N TYR A 281 21.66 12.98 -10.38
CA TYR A 281 20.58 13.64 -11.12
C TYR A 281 20.17 12.85 -12.37
N VAL A 282 21.14 12.36 -13.16
CA VAL A 282 20.88 11.51 -14.33
C VAL A 282 20.25 10.17 -13.93
N ASP A 283 20.60 9.59 -12.77
CA ASP A 283 19.96 8.39 -12.24
C ASP A 283 18.49 8.64 -11.81
N VAL A 284 18.19 9.80 -11.21
CA VAL A 284 16.79 10.22 -10.95
C VAL A 284 16.02 10.43 -12.26
N VAL A 285 16.61 11.14 -13.24
CA VAL A 285 16.00 11.40 -14.56
C VAL A 285 15.71 10.11 -15.32
N ASN A 286 16.63 9.16 -15.34
CA ASN A 286 16.43 7.86 -16.00
C ASN A 286 15.37 7.01 -15.26
N TYR A 287 15.32 7.07 -13.93
CA TYR A 287 14.31 6.36 -13.15
C TYR A 287 12.90 6.93 -13.38
N ALA A 288 12.77 8.26 -13.43
CA ALA A 288 11.55 8.96 -13.82
C ALA A 288 11.12 8.57 -15.25
N ALA A 289 12.03 8.66 -16.23
CA ALA A 289 11.75 8.30 -17.62
C ALA A 289 11.32 6.83 -17.79
N SER A 290 11.90 5.89 -17.03
CA SER A 290 11.49 4.47 -17.02
C SER A 290 10.07 4.20 -16.50
N ARG A 291 9.41 5.24 -15.99
CA ARG A 291 8.02 5.27 -15.49
C ARG A 291 7.19 6.37 -16.16
N PHE A 292 7.67 6.86 -17.30
CA PHE A 292 7.04 7.90 -18.12
C PHE A 292 6.86 9.25 -17.41
N VAL A 293 7.66 9.53 -16.38
CA VAL A 293 7.73 10.82 -15.69
C VAL A 293 8.79 11.70 -16.34
N THR A 294 8.38 12.86 -16.83
CA THR A 294 9.27 13.95 -17.26
C THR A 294 9.82 14.65 -16.03
N VAL A 295 11.14 14.87 -15.96
CA VAL A 295 11.73 15.76 -14.95
C VAL A 295 11.79 17.18 -15.48
N VAL A 296 11.33 18.14 -14.68
CA VAL A 296 11.53 19.58 -14.89
C VAL A 296 12.45 20.09 -13.78
N PRO A 297 13.72 20.46 -14.07
CA PRO A 297 14.57 21.13 -13.10
C PRO A 297 14.11 22.57 -12.93
N GLU A 298 14.13 23.04 -11.69
CA GLU A 298 14.09 24.45 -11.34
C GLU A 298 15.41 24.90 -10.72
N ILE A 299 15.90 26.02 -11.24
CA ILE A 299 16.86 26.88 -10.56
C ILE A 299 16.21 28.25 -10.53
N ASP A 300 15.71 28.61 -9.35
CA ASP A 300 15.00 29.86 -9.15
C ASP A 300 15.92 31.07 -9.36
N SER A 301 15.45 32.08 -10.08
CA SER A 301 16.15 33.34 -10.35
C SER A 301 15.20 34.46 -10.81
N PRO A 302 15.49 35.74 -10.49
CA PRO A 302 16.60 36.21 -9.66
C PRO A 302 16.34 36.15 -8.15
N GLY A 303 15.13 35.76 -7.71
CA GLY A 303 14.74 35.59 -6.30
C GLY A 303 15.39 34.36 -5.65
N HIS A 304 15.08 34.10 -4.37
CA HIS A 304 15.47 32.90 -3.61
C HIS A 304 16.92 32.41 -3.84
N ASN A 305 17.88 33.34 -3.89
CA ASN A 305 19.23 33.11 -4.40
C ASN A 305 20.37 33.20 -3.36
N ASN A 306 20.04 33.26 -2.05
CA ASN A 306 21.03 33.49 -0.99
C ASN A 306 22.11 32.38 -0.92
N SER A 307 21.79 31.13 -1.28
CA SER A 307 22.78 30.04 -1.33
C SER A 307 23.85 30.25 -2.41
N ILE A 308 23.44 30.64 -3.63
CA ILE A 308 24.35 31.02 -4.72
C ILE A 308 25.16 32.25 -4.31
N ILE A 309 24.50 33.29 -3.79
CA ILE A 309 25.16 34.54 -3.36
C ILE A 309 26.23 34.26 -2.30
N MET A 310 25.91 33.47 -1.28
CA MET A 310 26.84 33.13 -0.21
C MET A 310 27.98 32.21 -0.66
N SER A 311 27.79 31.42 -1.72
CA SER A 311 28.87 30.60 -2.33
C SER A 311 30.01 31.47 -2.89
N TYR A 312 29.73 32.71 -3.30
CA TYR A 312 30.74 33.66 -3.79
C TYR A 312 31.03 34.82 -2.81
N ALA A 313 30.34 34.92 -1.68
CA ALA A 313 30.42 36.09 -0.77
C ALA A 313 30.63 35.78 0.73
N SER A 314 30.61 34.52 1.17
CA SER A 314 30.81 34.14 2.57
C SER A 314 32.27 34.28 3.05
N ALA A 315 32.48 34.19 4.37
CA ALA A 315 33.84 34.07 4.94
C ALA A 315 34.40 32.67 4.66
N GLU A 316 33.53 31.66 4.66
CA GLU A 316 33.78 30.30 4.21
C GLU A 316 34.30 30.27 2.75
N ALA A 317 33.73 31.08 1.83
CA ALA A 317 34.27 31.26 0.47
C ALA A 317 35.67 31.91 0.45
N GLN A 318 35.92 32.91 1.29
CA GLN A 318 37.25 33.55 1.38
C GLN A 318 38.34 32.56 1.86
N ALA A 319 37.97 31.56 2.66
CA ALA A 319 38.87 30.47 3.03
C ALA A 319 39.10 29.47 1.88
N TYR A 320 38.06 29.14 1.12
CA TYR A 320 38.05 28.06 0.11
C TYR A 320 39.16 28.17 -0.97
N LYS A 321 39.52 29.37 -1.42
CA LYS A 321 40.65 29.61 -2.36
C LYS A 321 41.86 30.34 -1.75
N GLY A 322 41.93 30.43 -0.41
CA GLY A 322 43.06 31.07 0.28
C GLY A 322 43.23 32.57 -0.04
N GLY A 323 42.12 33.25 -0.35
CA GLY A 323 42.10 34.61 -0.87
C GLY A 323 40.67 35.09 -1.18
N SER A 324 40.53 36.36 -1.53
CA SER A 324 39.21 36.98 -1.70
C SER A 324 38.45 36.45 -2.93
N ILE A 325 37.62 35.42 -2.75
CA ILE A 325 36.55 35.06 -3.70
C ILE A 325 35.47 36.14 -3.78
N TYR A 326 35.31 36.94 -2.70
CA TYR A 326 34.23 37.92 -2.50
C TYR A 326 34.00 38.83 -3.72
N ASP A 327 33.02 38.46 -4.56
CA ASP A 327 32.47 39.30 -5.61
C ASP A 327 31.08 39.81 -5.17
N PRO A 328 30.98 41.03 -4.61
CA PRO A 328 29.71 41.58 -4.18
C PRO A 328 28.79 41.98 -5.35
N SER A 329 29.27 41.95 -6.61
CA SER A 329 28.51 42.45 -7.75
C SER A 329 27.25 41.63 -8.02
N ILE A 330 27.24 40.33 -7.67
CA ILE A 330 26.06 39.48 -7.83
C ILE A 330 24.96 39.74 -6.79
N ASN A 331 25.26 40.43 -5.68
CA ASN A 331 24.37 40.50 -4.51
C ASN A 331 23.46 41.74 -4.53
N CYS A 332 22.20 41.56 -4.93
CA CYS A 332 21.14 42.58 -4.88
C CYS A 332 20.23 42.45 -3.65
N SER A 333 20.48 41.48 -2.77
CA SER A 333 19.79 41.26 -1.49
C SER A 333 19.83 42.47 -0.54
N ASN A 334 18.90 42.51 0.43
CA ASN A 334 18.84 43.60 1.43
C ASN A 334 19.95 43.55 2.52
N LYS A 335 20.91 42.61 2.41
CA LYS A 335 22.07 42.44 3.29
C LYS A 335 23.36 42.56 2.48
N LYS A 336 24.21 43.53 2.85
CA LYS A 336 25.52 43.78 2.23
C LYS A 336 26.55 44.03 3.36
N PRO A 337 27.46 43.09 3.69
CA PRO A 337 27.59 41.75 3.10
C PRO A 337 26.34 40.87 3.31
N PRO A 338 26.15 39.82 2.48
CA PRO A 338 25.07 38.87 2.66
C PRO A 338 25.27 38.05 3.94
N VAL A 339 24.20 37.38 4.40
CA VAL A 339 24.23 36.52 5.59
C VAL A 339 23.42 35.26 5.32
N TRP A 340 23.91 34.13 5.82
CA TRP A 340 23.20 32.87 5.71
C TRP A 340 21.97 32.90 6.64
N ASN A 341 20.77 32.85 6.06
CA ASN A 341 19.50 32.85 6.79
C ASN A 341 18.84 31.48 6.61
N LEU A 342 18.37 30.91 7.72
CA LEU A 342 17.89 29.53 7.82
C LEU A 342 16.48 29.46 8.40
N SER A 343 15.79 30.60 8.41
CA SER A 343 14.37 30.69 8.75
C SER A 343 13.52 30.63 7.49
N ASN A 344 12.24 30.27 7.64
CA ASN A 344 11.22 30.24 6.60
C ASN A 344 10.80 31.66 6.17
N ALA A 345 11.77 32.53 5.90
CA ALA A 345 11.59 33.92 5.51
C ALA A 345 12.10 34.10 4.08
N VAL A 346 11.33 34.81 3.28
CA VAL A 346 11.42 34.89 1.82
C VAL A 346 11.50 36.37 1.37
N ASN A 347 11.46 36.66 0.07
CA ASN A 347 11.52 38.02 -0.50
C ASN A 347 12.75 38.87 -0.08
N TYR A 348 13.87 38.26 0.38
CA TYR A 348 15.00 39.01 0.97
C TYR A 348 16.29 39.01 0.14
N SER A 349 16.44 38.06 -0.78
CA SER A 349 17.59 37.88 -1.66
C SER A 349 17.30 38.28 -3.11
N ALA A 350 18.35 38.63 -3.87
CA ALA A 350 18.24 38.80 -5.32
C ALA A 350 19.62 38.72 -6.00
N LEU A 351 19.71 38.07 -7.17
CA LEU A 351 20.85 38.21 -8.09
C LEU A 351 20.80 39.57 -8.81
N CYS A 352 21.95 40.23 -8.97
CA CYS A 352 22.04 41.49 -9.72
C CYS A 352 22.19 41.26 -11.24
N PRO A 353 21.32 41.84 -12.08
CA PRO A 353 21.44 41.76 -13.55
C PRO A 353 22.65 42.52 -14.12
N ASP A 354 23.21 43.49 -13.40
CA ASP A 354 24.34 44.30 -13.87
C ASP A 354 25.70 43.60 -13.73
N SER A 355 25.78 42.46 -13.01
CA SER A 355 27.03 41.72 -12.85
C SER A 355 27.30 40.77 -14.04
N PRO A 356 28.49 40.82 -14.65
CA PRO A 356 28.92 39.79 -15.60
C PRO A 356 29.00 38.39 -14.98
N LEU A 357 29.35 38.29 -13.68
CA LEU A 357 29.49 37.00 -12.99
C LEU A 357 28.12 36.32 -12.79
N THR A 358 27.07 37.08 -12.45
CA THR A 358 25.68 36.56 -12.41
C THR A 358 25.37 35.77 -13.69
N TRP A 359 25.62 36.37 -14.85
CA TRP A 359 25.29 35.74 -16.12
C TRP A 359 26.19 34.57 -16.49
N GLN A 360 27.43 34.53 -16.01
CA GLN A 360 28.27 33.33 -16.13
C GLN A 360 27.74 32.18 -15.25
N ILE A 361 27.31 32.48 -14.02
CA ILE A 361 26.68 31.49 -13.12
C ILE A 361 25.40 30.94 -13.76
N THR A 362 24.45 31.81 -14.12
CA THR A 362 23.18 31.44 -14.74
C THR A 362 23.37 30.66 -16.06
N THR A 363 24.32 31.06 -16.91
CA THR A 363 24.58 30.34 -18.18
C THR A 363 25.12 28.93 -17.93
N ASP A 364 26.17 28.78 -17.12
CA ASP A 364 26.81 27.48 -16.88
C ASP A 364 25.85 26.49 -16.19
N ILE A 365 24.94 26.98 -15.35
CA ILE A 365 23.90 26.17 -14.70
C ILE A 365 22.85 25.72 -15.73
N ILE A 366 22.26 26.66 -16.49
CA ILE A 366 21.21 26.35 -17.47
C ILE A 366 21.75 25.43 -18.57
N GLU A 367 22.97 25.65 -19.07
CA GLU A 367 23.62 24.81 -20.08
C GLU A 367 23.79 23.36 -19.59
N GLN A 368 24.39 23.17 -18.41
CA GLN A 368 24.68 21.84 -17.90
C GLN A 368 23.41 21.08 -17.53
N LEU A 369 22.45 21.70 -16.84
CA LEU A 369 21.20 21.04 -16.50
C LEU A 369 20.36 20.75 -17.74
N SER A 370 20.25 21.68 -18.69
CA SER A 370 19.49 21.46 -19.95
C SER A 370 20.05 20.30 -20.78
N ALA A 371 21.36 20.04 -20.71
CA ALA A 371 22.01 18.90 -21.35
C ALA A 371 21.78 17.56 -20.62
N LEU A 372 21.55 17.58 -19.30
CA LEU A 372 21.28 16.40 -18.47
C LEU A 372 19.79 16.05 -18.39
N THR A 373 18.89 17.00 -18.69
CA THR A 373 17.43 16.82 -18.69
C THR A 373 16.91 16.58 -20.12
N PRO A 374 16.38 15.40 -20.47
CA PRO A 374 15.75 15.17 -21.78
C PRO A 374 14.42 15.92 -21.97
N GLY A 375 13.74 16.27 -20.87
CA GLY A 375 12.47 16.99 -20.87
C GLY A 375 12.53 18.36 -21.58
N PRO A 376 11.40 18.86 -22.10
CA PRO A 376 11.38 20.08 -22.92
C PRO A 376 11.44 21.37 -22.10
N TYR A 377 11.16 21.33 -20.80
CA TYR A 377 11.06 22.50 -19.93
C TYR A 377 12.32 22.72 -19.09
N PHE A 378 12.59 23.99 -18.77
CA PHE A 378 13.45 24.40 -17.67
C PHE A 378 12.70 25.48 -16.88
N HIS A 379 12.59 25.31 -15.55
CA HIS A 379 11.93 26.29 -14.69
C HIS A 379 12.97 27.28 -14.15
N MET A 380 12.70 28.56 -14.31
CA MET A 380 13.56 29.67 -13.88
C MET A 380 13.10 30.27 -12.55
N GLY A 381 12.04 29.73 -11.95
CA GLY A 381 11.36 30.32 -10.79
C GLY A 381 10.86 31.73 -11.07
N GLY A 382 11.39 32.70 -10.33
CA GLY A 382 11.18 34.13 -10.55
C GLY A 382 10.02 34.75 -9.78
N ASP A 383 9.49 34.07 -8.76
CA ASP A 383 8.54 34.62 -7.80
C ASP A 383 9.21 35.54 -6.76
N GLU A 384 8.39 36.19 -5.93
CA GLU A 384 8.78 36.85 -4.67
C GLU A 384 9.94 37.87 -4.72
N VAL A 385 10.26 38.38 -5.92
CA VAL A 385 11.24 39.46 -6.12
C VAL A 385 10.65 40.81 -5.70
N SER A 386 10.95 41.23 -4.46
CA SER A 386 10.53 42.53 -3.96
C SER A 386 11.08 43.69 -4.81
N THR A 387 10.23 44.65 -5.17
CA THR A 387 10.62 45.86 -5.93
C THR A 387 11.61 46.77 -5.19
N ALA A 388 11.87 46.51 -3.91
CA ALA A 388 12.92 47.16 -3.13
C ALA A 388 14.32 46.53 -3.31
N LEU A 389 14.40 45.33 -3.90
CA LEU A 389 15.64 44.65 -4.28
C LEU A 389 15.97 44.92 -5.75
N LEU A 390 15.00 44.64 -6.65
CA LEU A 390 15.09 44.88 -8.09
C LEU A 390 13.86 45.67 -8.56
N PRO A 391 14.03 46.89 -9.12
CA PRO A 391 12.92 47.58 -9.79
C PRO A 391 12.31 46.73 -10.91
N ALA A 392 11.01 46.88 -11.18
CA ALA A 392 10.29 46.02 -12.13
C ALA A 392 10.94 45.94 -13.52
N SER A 393 11.54 47.02 -14.03
CA SER A 393 12.29 47.02 -15.29
C SER A 393 13.58 46.19 -15.24
N ALA A 394 14.25 46.12 -14.08
CA ALA A 394 15.43 45.28 -13.87
C ALA A 394 15.06 43.80 -13.75
N TYR A 395 13.98 43.48 -13.02
CA TYR A 395 13.40 42.14 -12.97
C TYR A 395 12.98 41.64 -14.37
N GLN A 396 12.19 42.43 -15.10
CA GLN A 396 11.75 42.09 -16.46
C GLN A 396 12.95 41.93 -17.41
N SER A 397 14.00 42.74 -17.27
CA SER A 397 15.25 42.60 -18.05
C SER A 397 16.02 41.31 -17.71
N PHE A 398 16.02 40.90 -16.43
CA PHE A 398 16.63 39.63 -15.99
C PHE A 398 15.90 38.45 -16.66
N ILE A 399 14.59 38.32 -16.45
CA ILE A 399 13.76 37.24 -17.00
C ILE A 399 13.80 37.22 -18.54
N THR A 400 13.85 38.38 -19.21
CA THR A 400 14.01 38.46 -20.67
C THR A 400 15.34 37.88 -21.16
N ARG A 401 16.42 38.06 -20.40
CA ARG A 401 17.75 37.55 -20.76
C ARG A 401 17.89 36.07 -20.44
N GLU A 402 17.42 35.65 -19.27
CA GLU A 402 17.46 34.26 -18.82
C GLU A 402 16.62 33.33 -19.70
N SER A 403 15.38 33.71 -20.00
CA SER A 403 14.51 32.94 -20.90
C SER A 403 15.07 32.83 -22.33
N LYS A 404 15.92 33.78 -22.78
CA LYS A 404 16.69 33.67 -24.03
C LYS A 404 17.88 32.70 -23.91
N ILE A 405 18.50 32.54 -22.74
CA ILE A 405 19.51 31.49 -22.47
C ILE A 405 18.83 30.11 -22.49
N VAL A 406 17.68 29.95 -21.82
CA VAL A 406 16.87 28.72 -21.85
C VAL A 406 16.46 28.35 -23.28
N LYS A 407 15.97 29.32 -24.07
CA LYS A 407 15.66 29.14 -25.51
C LYS A 407 16.87 28.68 -26.32
N ALA A 408 18.08 29.16 -26.00
CA ALA A 408 19.31 28.77 -26.71
C ALA A 408 19.68 27.30 -26.47
N GLN A 409 19.30 26.71 -25.33
CA GLN A 409 19.47 25.28 -25.04
C GLN A 409 18.36 24.39 -25.62
N GLY A 410 17.50 24.94 -26.48
CA GLY A 410 16.37 24.22 -27.07
C GLY A 410 15.25 23.90 -26.09
N LYS A 411 15.21 24.58 -24.93
CA LYS A 411 14.19 24.40 -23.89
C LYS A 411 13.09 25.46 -23.98
N ILE A 412 11.91 25.10 -23.47
CA ILE A 412 10.79 26.00 -23.22
C ILE A 412 11.00 26.58 -21.81
N ALA A 413 10.98 27.91 -21.72
CA ALA A 413 11.08 28.63 -20.45
C ALA A 413 9.78 28.48 -19.64
N MET A 414 9.91 27.96 -18.41
CA MET A 414 8.85 27.93 -17.41
C MET A 414 9.24 28.79 -16.20
N GLY A 415 8.28 29.26 -15.43
CA GLY A 415 8.50 30.05 -14.21
C GLY A 415 7.18 30.37 -13.53
N TRP A 416 7.23 30.86 -12.29
CA TRP A 416 6.03 31.29 -11.55
C TRP A 416 5.34 32.48 -12.24
N ASN A 417 4.04 32.70 -11.99
CA ASN A 417 3.22 33.63 -12.79
C ASN A 417 3.73 35.09 -12.88
N GLU A 418 4.64 35.49 -12.00
CA GLU A 418 5.42 36.74 -12.03
C GLU A 418 6.26 36.88 -13.32
N ILE A 419 6.81 35.80 -13.89
CA ILE A 419 7.53 35.88 -15.18
C ILE A 419 6.62 36.37 -16.32
N GLY A 420 5.31 36.20 -16.16
CA GLY A 420 4.28 36.75 -17.04
C GLY A 420 4.26 38.28 -17.14
N GLU A 421 4.99 39.01 -16.29
CA GLU A 421 5.25 40.45 -16.49
C GLU A 421 6.22 40.72 -17.66
N ALA A 422 7.25 39.88 -17.83
CA ALA A 422 8.32 40.08 -18.82
C ALA A 422 7.84 39.84 -20.27
N PRO A 423 8.56 40.35 -21.29
CA PRO A 423 8.33 40.04 -22.70
C PRO A 423 8.41 38.52 -23.03
N PHE A 424 7.28 37.96 -23.43
CA PHE A 424 7.10 36.61 -23.97
C PHE A 424 6.09 36.67 -25.13
N GLY A 425 6.07 35.66 -26.01
CA GLY A 425 4.99 35.48 -26.98
C GLY A 425 5.44 35.30 -28.43
N SER A 426 4.74 35.95 -29.35
CA SER A 426 4.86 35.76 -30.80
C SER A 426 5.95 36.58 -31.51
N ASP A 427 6.72 37.39 -30.78
CA ASP A 427 7.93 38.04 -31.28
C ASP A 427 9.01 36.97 -31.55
N PRO A 428 9.56 36.85 -32.79
CA PRO A 428 10.58 35.85 -33.10
C PRO A 428 11.83 35.90 -32.21
N GLU A 429 12.20 37.06 -31.68
CA GLU A 429 13.31 37.17 -30.74
C GLU A 429 13.00 36.59 -29.36
N MET A 430 11.73 36.64 -28.94
CA MET A 430 11.29 36.19 -27.61
C MET A 430 10.99 34.68 -27.58
N PRO A 431 11.07 34.03 -26.41
CA PRO A 431 10.61 32.66 -26.25
C PRO A 431 9.08 32.57 -26.18
N GLN A 432 8.55 31.41 -26.58
CA GLN A 432 7.32 30.90 -26.00
C GLN A 432 7.62 30.45 -24.58
N GLY A 433 6.69 30.70 -23.65
CA GLY A 433 6.86 30.35 -22.25
C GLY A 433 5.60 29.78 -21.62
N VAL A 434 5.79 29.17 -20.45
CA VAL A 434 4.71 28.63 -19.62
C VAL A 434 4.79 29.29 -18.25
N VAL A 435 3.65 29.80 -17.73
CA VAL A 435 3.57 30.27 -16.34
C VAL A 435 3.00 29.19 -15.43
N GLN A 436 3.57 29.04 -14.24
CA GLN A 436 2.97 28.30 -13.15
C GLN A 436 2.15 29.24 -12.27
N TYR A 437 0.82 29.08 -12.31
CA TYR A 437 -0.11 29.94 -11.57
C TYR A 437 -0.27 29.45 -10.13
N TRP A 438 0.21 30.25 -9.17
CA TRP A 438 0.12 29.95 -7.73
C TRP A 438 -0.80 30.88 -6.93
N GLY A 439 -1.27 31.97 -7.54
CA GLY A 439 -2.09 32.99 -6.89
C GLY A 439 -3.36 32.45 -6.19
N THR A 440 -3.58 32.89 -4.95
CA THR A 440 -4.73 32.47 -4.11
C THR A 440 -6.06 33.16 -4.44
N SER A 441 -6.03 34.22 -5.27
CA SER A 441 -7.22 35.01 -5.63
C SER A 441 -7.26 35.30 -7.13
N PRO A 442 -8.29 34.84 -7.87
CA PRO A 442 -8.41 35.12 -9.30
C PRO A 442 -8.74 36.59 -9.60
N ASN A 443 -9.10 37.39 -8.59
CA ASN A 443 -9.33 38.84 -8.71
C ASN A 443 -8.22 39.66 -8.03
N GLY A 444 -7.11 39.02 -7.64
CA GLY A 444 -5.87 39.66 -7.17
C GLY A 444 -4.81 39.75 -8.26
N SER A 445 -3.62 40.25 -7.90
CA SER A 445 -2.48 40.47 -8.79
C SER A 445 -2.09 39.23 -9.60
N GLY A 446 -1.78 38.10 -8.95
CA GLY A 446 -1.43 36.86 -9.65
C GLY A 446 -2.52 36.39 -10.62
N GLY A 447 -3.80 36.61 -10.28
CA GLY A 447 -4.93 36.37 -11.18
C GLY A 447 -4.86 37.23 -12.45
N ASP A 448 -4.49 38.51 -12.33
CA ASP A 448 -4.27 39.38 -13.49
C ASP A 448 -3.01 38.98 -14.27
N SER A 449 -1.91 38.61 -13.60
CA SER A 449 -0.68 38.10 -14.23
C SER A 449 -0.94 36.85 -15.08
N GLY A 450 -1.75 35.91 -14.58
CA GLY A 450 -2.18 34.73 -15.35
C GLY A 450 -2.94 35.11 -16.63
N ARG A 451 -3.83 36.10 -16.57
CA ARG A 451 -4.53 36.59 -17.78
C ARG A 451 -3.60 37.33 -18.75
N VAL A 452 -2.61 38.07 -18.24
CA VAL A 452 -1.59 38.75 -19.06
C VAL A 452 -0.69 37.72 -19.76
N ALA A 453 -0.37 36.59 -19.11
CA ALA A 453 0.34 35.48 -19.73
C ALA A 453 -0.46 34.89 -20.91
N VAL A 454 -1.76 34.60 -20.72
CA VAL A 454 -2.66 34.16 -21.81
C VAL A 454 -2.74 35.22 -22.93
N GLN A 455 -2.83 36.51 -22.58
CA GLN A 455 -2.86 37.60 -23.56
C GLN A 455 -1.56 37.68 -24.41
N LYS A 456 -0.42 37.25 -23.85
CA LYS A 456 0.87 37.11 -24.55
C LYS A 456 0.99 35.79 -25.34
N GLY A 457 0.01 34.89 -25.24
CA GLY A 457 0.04 33.56 -25.86
C GLY A 457 0.87 32.53 -25.10
N MET A 458 1.23 32.78 -23.85
CA MET A 458 1.87 31.80 -22.97
C MET A 458 0.87 30.71 -22.56
N LYS A 459 1.37 29.53 -22.17
CA LYS A 459 0.57 28.47 -21.57
C LYS A 459 0.62 28.51 -20.05
N ILE A 460 -0.30 27.79 -19.39
CA ILE A 460 -0.41 27.78 -17.92
C ILE A 460 -0.35 26.35 -17.35
N VAL A 461 0.46 26.16 -16.31
CA VAL A 461 0.30 25.09 -15.31
C VAL A 461 -0.46 25.67 -14.12
N MET A 462 -1.56 25.04 -13.72
CA MET A 462 -2.41 25.54 -12.64
C MET A 462 -2.06 24.85 -11.31
N SER A 463 -1.42 25.58 -10.40
CA SER A 463 -1.13 25.15 -9.03
C SER A 463 -1.46 26.23 -7.97
N PRO A 464 -2.73 26.69 -7.83
CA PRO A 464 -3.07 27.73 -6.85
C PRO A 464 -2.73 27.28 -5.42
N ALA A 465 -2.07 28.12 -4.63
CA ALA A 465 -1.55 27.73 -3.32
C ALA A 465 -2.64 27.37 -2.30
N ASN A 466 -3.83 27.96 -2.40
CA ASN A 466 -4.99 27.58 -1.58
C ASN A 466 -5.81 26.41 -2.17
N LYS A 467 -5.24 25.67 -3.13
CA LYS A 467 -5.86 24.52 -3.82
C LYS A 467 -4.95 23.32 -4.05
N THR A 468 -3.63 23.51 -4.07
CA THR A 468 -2.68 22.48 -4.56
C THR A 468 -1.37 22.37 -3.78
N TYR A 469 -1.01 23.37 -2.97
CA TYR A 469 0.25 23.37 -2.22
C TYR A 469 0.17 22.39 -1.05
N LEU A 470 0.85 21.25 -1.20
CA LEU A 470 0.84 20.12 -0.28
C LEU A 470 1.50 20.46 1.06
N ASP A 471 2.31 21.52 1.16
CA ASP A 471 2.85 21.98 2.45
C ASP A 471 1.76 22.60 3.35
N MET A 472 0.61 23.03 2.81
CA MET A 472 -0.46 23.63 3.61
C MET A 472 -0.98 22.66 4.68
N LYS A 473 -1.22 23.14 5.91
CA LYS A 473 -1.79 22.32 6.98
C LYS A 473 -3.22 21.88 6.67
N TYR A 474 -3.54 20.62 6.97
CA TYR A 474 -4.90 20.09 6.94
C TYR A 474 -5.81 20.77 7.98
N ASN A 475 -5.30 20.96 9.20
CA ASN A 475 -6.03 21.56 10.33
C ASN A 475 -5.05 22.18 11.35
N SER A 476 -5.58 22.88 12.37
CA SER A 476 -4.77 23.56 13.40
C SER A 476 -3.88 22.63 14.24
N SER A 477 -4.17 21.33 14.26
CA SER A 477 -3.40 20.30 14.99
C SER A 477 -2.40 19.55 14.11
N THR A 478 -2.36 19.81 12.80
CA THR A 478 -1.30 19.31 11.91
C THR A 478 0.04 19.92 12.38
N PRO A 479 1.06 19.12 12.73
CA PRO A 479 2.26 19.65 13.39
C PRO A 479 3.21 20.35 12.40
N ILE A 480 3.51 19.69 11.28
CA ILE A 480 4.27 20.22 10.12
C ILE A 480 3.35 20.95 9.14
N GLY A 481 3.92 21.60 8.13
CA GLY A 481 3.23 22.41 7.13
C GLY A 481 3.09 23.89 7.46
N THR A 482 2.72 24.71 6.48
CA THR A 482 2.44 26.16 6.64
C THR A 482 0.94 26.47 6.60
N THR A 483 0.55 27.73 6.86
CA THR A 483 -0.86 28.15 6.91
C THR A 483 -1.15 29.46 6.17
N TRP A 484 -0.28 29.89 5.25
CA TRP A 484 -0.37 31.23 4.68
C TRP A 484 -1.44 31.33 3.58
N ALA A 485 -1.60 30.29 2.75
CA ALA A 485 -2.60 30.25 1.68
C ALA A 485 -3.94 29.66 2.14
N CYS A 486 -3.90 28.62 2.98
CA CYS A 486 -5.09 28.00 3.57
C CYS A 486 -4.78 27.31 4.91
N THR A 487 -5.80 26.71 5.50
CA THR A 487 -5.67 25.48 6.28
C THR A 487 -6.76 24.56 5.75
N CYS A 488 -6.39 23.57 4.94
CA CYS A 488 -7.33 22.91 4.04
C CYS A 488 -6.98 21.46 3.64
N ASP A 489 -8.04 20.69 3.39
CA ASP A 489 -8.08 19.23 3.25
C ASP A 489 -8.61 18.83 1.86
N ASN A 490 -8.84 17.54 1.62
CA ASN A 490 -9.30 16.96 0.35
C ASN A 490 -10.52 17.67 -0.28
N ASP A 491 -11.43 18.25 0.50
CA ASP A 491 -12.59 18.95 -0.03
C ASP A 491 -12.22 20.24 -0.77
N VAL A 492 -11.24 20.99 -0.25
CA VAL A 492 -10.75 22.22 -0.90
C VAL A 492 -9.87 21.89 -2.10
N PHE A 493 -9.03 20.84 -1.98
CA PHE A 493 -8.13 20.38 -3.04
C PHE A 493 -8.86 19.77 -4.25
N TYR A 494 -9.97 19.08 -4.02
CA TYR A 494 -10.77 18.49 -5.09
C TYR A 494 -11.82 19.46 -5.66
N ASN A 495 -12.47 20.29 -4.82
CA ASN A 495 -13.60 21.11 -5.25
C ASN A 495 -13.16 22.44 -5.89
N TRP A 496 -12.63 22.36 -7.13
CA TRP A 496 -12.41 23.48 -8.05
C TRP A 496 -12.30 22.96 -9.49
N GLU A 497 -12.35 23.87 -10.47
CA GLU A 497 -12.28 23.54 -11.89
C GLU A 497 -11.29 24.51 -12.58
N PRO A 498 -10.08 24.05 -12.98
CA PRO A 498 -9.02 24.89 -13.52
C PRO A 498 -9.46 25.84 -14.63
N SER A 499 -10.23 25.34 -15.60
CA SER A 499 -10.70 26.06 -16.80
C SER A 499 -11.74 27.15 -16.55
N THR A 500 -12.09 27.40 -15.28
CA THR A 500 -13.05 28.43 -14.87
C THR A 500 -12.59 29.26 -13.67
N LEU A 501 -11.45 28.92 -13.05
CA LEU A 501 -10.97 29.58 -11.83
C LEU A 501 -10.67 31.06 -12.03
N ILE A 502 -10.15 31.43 -13.21
CA ILE A 502 -9.71 32.79 -13.55
C ILE A 502 -10.59 33.34 -14.70
N PRO A 503 -11.80 33.87 -14.40
CA PRO A 503 -12.71 34.41 -15.42
C PRO A 503 -12.19 35.72 -16.03
N ALA A 504 -12.71 36.13 -17.19
CA ALA A 504 -12.33 37.38 -17.84
C ALA A 504 -12.61 38.61 -16.96
N ARG A 505 -11.77 39.65 -17.07
CA ARG A 505 -11.83 40.82 -16.18
C ARG A 505 -11.35 42.09 -16.87
N THR A 506 -12.06 43.20 -16.70
CA THR A 506 -11.58 44.53 -17.10
C THR A 506 -10.82 45.19 -15.96
N VAL A 507 -9.56 45.55 -16.20
CA VAL A 507 -8.66 46.24 -15.26
C VAL A 507 -8.14 47.52 -15.93
N SER A 508 -8.34 48.67 -15.28
CA SER A 508 -7.90 49.99 -15.79
C SER A 508 -8.33 50.32 -17.23
N GLY A 509 -9.48 49.79 -17.67
CA GLY A 509 -10.02 49.95 -19.04
C GLY A 509 -9.62 48.83 -20.02
N ASN A 510 -8.58 48.04 -19.72
CA ASN A 510 -8.15 46.91 -20.53
C ASN A 510 -8.92 45.65 -20.13
N THR A 511 -9.54 44.96 -21.09
CA THR A 511 -10.18 43.67 -20.84
C THR A 511 -9.18 42.54 -21.01
N LEU A 512 -8.83 41.91 -19.89
CA LEU A 512 -7.99 40.73 -19.82
C LEU A 512 -8.85 39.46 -20.03
N PRO A 513 -8.36 38.44 -20.76
CA PRO A 513 -9.11 37.24 -21.11
C PRO A 513 -9.45 36.38 -19.87
N ALA A 514 -10.29 35.37 -20.07
CA ALA A 514 -10.40 34.25 -19.13
C ALA A 514 -9.26 33.25 -19.38
N VAL A 515 -8.88 32.48 -18.37
CA VAL A 515 -8.02 31.28 -18.55
C VAL A 515 -8.93 30.06 -18.72
N THR A 516 -8.71 29.27 -19.77
CA THR A 516 -9.58 28.18 -20.21
C THR A 516 -8.81 26.86 -20.44
N ASP A 517 -9.52 25.77 -20.74
CA ASP A 517 -8.92 24.49 -21.16
C ASP A 517 -7.94 24.65 -22.34
N ALA A 518 -8.10 25.66 -23.20
CA ALA A 518 -7.20 25.89 -24.35
C ALA A 518 -5.85 26.53 -23.94
N ASP A 519 -5.78 27.13 -22.76
CA ASP A 519 -4.62 27.89 -22.26
C ASP A 519 -3.80 27.09 -21.25
N ILE A 520 -4.46 26.15 -20.57
CA ILE A 520 -3.92 25.30 -19.52
C ILE A 520 -3.31 24.04 -20.15
N ILE A 521 -2.00 23.80 -19.97
CA ILE A 521 -1.39 22.51 -20.32
C ILE A 521 -1.61 21.45 -19.22
N GLY A 522 -1.93 21.89 -18.00
CA GLY A 522 -2.46 21.03 -16.95
C GLY A 522 -2.31 21.59 -15.54
N VAL A 523 -2.11 20.70 -14.58
CA VAL A 523 -2.10 21.02 -13.13
C VAL A 523 -0.86 20.46 -12.44
N GLU A 524 -0.51 21.05 -11.30
CA GLU A 524 0.57 20.55 -10.45
C GLU A 524 0.16 20.62 -8.97
N ALA A 525 0.70 19.70 -8.16
CA ALA A 525 0.62 19.71 -6.70
C ALA A 525 2.02 19.96 -6.09
N PRO A 526 2.39 21.20 -5.75
CA PRO A 526 3.72 21.48 -5.21
C PRO A 526 3.86 21.09 -3.74
N LEU A 527 4.96 20.44 -3.36
CA LEU A 527 5.34 20.23 -1.97
C LEU A 527 6.61 21.01 -1.65
N TRP A 528 6.44 22.15 -0.97
CA TRP A 528 7.51 22.90 -0.32
C TRP A 528 7.94 22.22 0.98
N THR A 529 9.23 22.32 1.35
CA THR A 529 9.80 21.48 2.40
C THR A 529 10.31 22.21 3.63
N GLU A 530 10.04 23.51 3.88
CA GLU A 530 10.58 24.24 5.05
C GLU A 530 10.23 23.62 6.43
N THR A 531 9.30 22.67 6.47
CA THR A 531 8.89 21.90 7.65
C THR A 531 8.86 20.37 7.45
N VAL A 532 9.32 19.87 6.30
CA VAL A 532 9.23 18.47 5.83
C VAL A 532 10.64 17.96 5.54
N LYS A 533 11.05 16.83 6.12
CA LYS A 533 12.48 16.45 6.23
C LYS A 533 12.81 14.97 5.96
N ASN A 534 11.89 14.24 5.33
CA ASN A 534 12.03 12.83 4.99
C ASN A 534 10.77 12.34 4.25
N LEU A 535 10.92 11.22 3.55
CA LEU A 535 9.84 10.48 2.89
C LEU A 535 8.56 10.37 3.74
N ALA A 536 8.65 10.00 5.03
CA ALA A 536 7.45 9.81 5.85
C ALA A 536 6.67 11.13 6.09
N GLN A 537 7.34 12.27 6.07
CA GLN A 537 6.68 13.60 6.14
C GLN A 537 6.21 14.07 4.76
N ILE A 538 6.92 13.73 3.69
CA ILE A 538 6.50 13.93 2.29
C ILE A 538 5.18 13.20 2.05
N GLU A 539 5.16 11.90 2.31
CA GLU A 539 3.99 11.01 2.25
C GLU A 539 2.79 11.58 3.03
N PHE A 540 3.00 12.04 4.28
CA PHE A 540 1.94 12.61 5.13
C PHE A 540 1.33 13.90 4.60
N MET A 541 2.13 14.77 3.97
CA MET A 541 1.68 16.06 3.45
C MET A 541 1.13 15.92 2.01
N ALA A 542 1.67 14.99 1.22
CA ALA A 542 1.21 14.68 -0.12
C ALA A 542 -0.10 13.89 -0.12
N PHE A 543 -0.19 12.79 0.63
CA PHE A 543 -1.35 11.89 0.59
C PHE A 543 -2.30 12.14 1.76
N PRO A 544 -3.63 12.19 1.53
CA PRO A 544 -4.31 11.87 0.26
C PRO A 544 -4.35 12.96 -0.82
N ARG A 545 -4.10 14.23 -0.49
CA ARG A 545 -4.43 15.39 -1.36
C ARG A 545 -3.87 15.36 -2.79
N LEU A 546 -2.72 14.73 -3.01
CA LEU A 546 -2.14 14.53 -4.34
C LEU A 546 -3.07 13.72 -5.27
N THR A 547 -3.85 12.76 -4.74
CA THR A 547 -4.80 11.98 -5.56
C THR A 547 -5.91 12.86 -6.14
N ALA A 548 -6.32 13.92 -5.42
CA ALA A 548 -7.29 14.90 -5.91
C ALA A 548 -6.74 15.69 -7.09
N ILE A 549 -5.47 16.12 -7.04
CA ILE A 549 -4.86 16.91 -8.13
C ILE A 549 -4.52 16.03 -9.33
N ALA A 550 -4.04 14.81 -9.10
CA ALA A 550 -3.88 13.79 -10.13
C ALA A 550 -5.22 13.48 -10.83
N GLU A 551 -6.33 13.37 -10.07
CA GLU A 551 -7.65 13.25 -10.66
C GLU A 551 -8.07 14.50 -11.43
N ILE A 552 -7.82 15.72 -10.93
CA ILE A 552 -8.12 16.97 -11.64
C ILE A 552 -7.40 17.01 -13.01
N GLY A 553 -6.13 16.61 -13.04
CA GLY A 553 -5.30 16.53 -14.24
C GLY A 553 -5.72 15.45 -15.24
N TRP A 554 -6.12 14.27 -14.75
CA TRP A 554 -6.47 13.13 -15.60
C TRP A 554 -7.92 13.13 -16.08
N SER A 555 -8.91 13.20 -15.19
CA SER A 555 -10.28 12.85 -15.56
C SER A 555 -11.01 13.93 -16.38
N PRO A 556 -12.00 13.56 -17.22
CA PRO A 556 -12.84 14.50 -17.96
C PRO A 556 -13.61 15.48 -17.07
N LYS A 557 -13.80 16.72 -17.54
CA LYS A 557 -14.42 17.83 -16.80
C LYS A 557 -15.71 17.43 -16.05
N ALA A 558 -15.82 17.82 -14.78
CA ALA A 558 -17.00 17.51 -13.98
C ALA A 558 -18.24 18.23 -14.53
N GLY A 559 -19.32 17.48 -14.77
CA GLY A 559 -20.52 18.00 -15.45
C GLY A 559 -21.53 16.90 -15.77
N PRO A 560 -22.59 17.20 -16.55
CA PRO A 560 -23.64 16.24 -16.90
C PRO A 560 -23.15 14.98 -17.61
N ASP A 561 -22.08 15.10 -18.41
CA ASP A 561 -21.50 13.99 -19.17
C ASP A 561 -20.65 13.04 -18.30
N HIS A 562 -20.19 13.52 -17.14
CA HIS A 562 -19.39 12.74 -16.17
C HIS A 562 -19.96 12.96 -14.73
N PRO A 563 -21.18 12.48 -14.46
CA PRO A 563 -21.92 12.79 -13.23
C PRO A 563 -21.28 12.19 -11.97
N ASP A 564 -20.46 11.15 -12.12
CA ASP A 564 -19.72 10.52 -11.01
C ASP A 564 -18.47 11.29 -10.58
N ARG A 565 -18.06 12.36 -11.28
CA ARG A 565 -16.91 13.20 -10.91
C ARG A 565 -17.28 14.22 -9.81
N THR A 566 -17.76 13.73 -8.68
CA THR A 566 -18.16 14.55 -7.52
C THR A 566 -17.26 14.32 -6.31
N LEU A 567 -17.20 15.30 -5.41
CA LEU A 567 -16.46 15.17 -4.14
C LEU A 567 -16.94 13.97 -3.28
N ALA A 568 -18.22 13.63 -3.36
CA ALA A 568 -18.77 12.47 -2.65
C ALA A 568 -18.21 11.15 -3.21
N SER A 569 -18.23 10.98 -4.54
CA SER A 569 -17.63 9.84 -5.25
C SER A 569 -16.12 9.76 -5.00
N PHE A 570 -15.40 10.87 -5.19
CA PHE A 570 -13.95 10.95 -4.97
C PHE A 570 -13.56 10.49 -3.56
N LYS A 571 -14.26 10.94 -2.52
CA LYS A 571 -13.98 10.53 -1.14
C LYS A 571 -14.11 9.03 -0.89
N VAL A 572 -15.00 8.31 -1.58
CA VAL A 572 -15.11 6.85 -1.45
C VAL A 572 -13.98 6.15 -2.22
N ARG A 573 -13.62 6.66 -3.40
CA ARG A 573 -12.54 6.11 -4.23
C ARG A 573 -11.15 6.35 -3.63
N ASP A 574 -10.95 7.49 -2.98
CA ASP A 574 -9.77 7.85 -2.18
C ASP A 574 -9.71 7.01 -0.88
N ALA A 575 -10.84 6.79 -0.20
CA ALA A 575 -10.91 5.91 0.97
C ALA A 575 -10.47 4.46 0.67
N ALA A 576 -10.68 3.97 -0.55
CA ALA A 576 -10.21 2.66 -1.01
C ALA A 576 -8.69 2.59 -1.23
N GLN A 577 -8.00 3.73 -1.33
CA GLN A 577 -6.53 3.77 -1.45
C GLN A 577 -5.84 3.61 -0.09
N GLY A 578 -6.48 4.03 1.01
CA GLY A 578 -5.88 4.02 2.35
C GLY A 578 -5.37 2.65 2.81
N GLY A 579 -6.08 1.58 2.47
CA GLY A 579 -5.61 0.21 2.75
C GLY A 579 -4.38 -0.18 1.93
N ARG A 580 -4.31 0.26 0.65
CA ARG A 580 -3.18 0.02 -0.24
C ARG A 580 -1.92 0.73 0.24
N TRP A 581 -2.04 1.97 0.71
CA TRP A 581 -0.94 2.70 1.34
C TRP A 581 -0.43 1.98 2.59
N GLN A 582 -1.32 1.50 3.48
CA GLN A 582 -0.89 0.68 4.63
C GLN A 582 -0.20 -0.63 4.21
N ALA A 583 -0.67 -1.31 3.15
CA ALA A 583 -0.03 -2.51 2.61
C ALA A 583 1.35 -2.23 1.98
N ARG A 584 1.58 -1.03 1.43
CA ARG A 584 2.90 -0.54 0.98
C ARG A 584 3.82 -0.11 2.13
N ASN A 585 3.30 0.05 3.36
CA ASN A 585 3.90 0.84 4.45
C ASN A 585 4.19 2.31 4.03
N GLN A 586 3.34 2.86 3.14
CA GLN A 586 3.35 4.27 2.76
C GLN A 586 2.52 5.07 3.78
N ASN A 587 3.05 6.20 4.25
CA ASN A 587 2.35 7.08 5.19
C ASN A 587 1.33 8.00 4.47
N PHE A 588 0.41 8.61 5.23
CA PHE A 588 -0.57 9.59 4.74
C PHE A 588 -1.31 10.25 5.91
N TYR A 589 -1.94 11.39 5.68
CA TYR A 589 -2.90 11.95 6.62
C TYR A 589 -4.26 11.26 6.50
N ALA A 590 -4.60 10.40 7.48
CA ALA A 590 -5.91 9.76 7.55
C ALA A 590 -7.02 10.77 7.94
N SER A 591 -7.44 11.60 6.98
CA SER A 591 -8.42 12.68 7.16
C SER A 591 -9.75 12.19 7.75
N PRO A 592 -10.32 12.87 8.77
CA PRO A 592 -11.65 12.56 9.30
C PRO A 592 -12.77 12.87 8.28
N ASN A 593 -12.46 13.59 7.20
CA ASN A 593 -13.41 13.94 6.14
C ASN A 593 -13.50 12.87 5.04
N VAL A 594 -12.72 11.79 5.13
CA VAL A 594 -12.68 10.65 4.19
C VAL A 594 -13.20 9.38 4.88
N PRO A 595 -14.12 8.61 4.29
CA PRO A 595 -14.76 7.45 4.93
C PRO A 595 -13.86 6.20 4.88
N TRP A 596 -12.66 6.25 5.48
CA TRP A 596 -11.69 5.14 5.46
C TRP A 596 -12.31 3.81 5.88
N GLY A 597 -12.20 2.83 4.97
CA GLY A 597 -12.70 1.47 5.15
C GLY A 597 -11.86 0.59 6.08
N LEU A 598 -12.22 -0.68 6.13
CA LEU A 598 -11.45 -1.77 6.74
C LEU A 598 -11.26 -2.85 5.67
N ASP A 599 -10.06 -3.42 5.57
CA ASP A 599 -9.79 -4.58 4.71
C ASP A 599 -9.02 -5.63 5.54
N LEU A 600 -9.29 -6.92 5.34
CA LEU A 600 -8.89 -8.01 6.22
C LEU A 600 -8.57 -9.26 5.39
N VAL A 601 -7.40 -9.87 5.63
CA VAL A 601 -6.99 -11.14 5.03
C VAL A 601 -6.64 -12.15 6.14
N ALA A 602 -7.06 -13.41 6.00
CA ALA A 602 -6.87 -14.47 7.00
C ALA A 602 -6.24 -15.71 6.38
N GLY A 603 -5.30 -16.35 7.09
CA GLY A 603 -4.53 -17.48 6.56
C GLY A 603 -5.11 -18.84 6.94
N GLU A 604 -5.11 -19.80 5.99
CA GLU A 604 -5.34 -21.21 6.29
C GLU A 604 -4.40 -21.71 7.40
N GLN A 605 -4.92 -22.55 8.29
CA GLN A 605 -4.17 -23.11 9.41
C GLN A 605 -4.13 -24.63 9.31
N SER A 606 -2.94 -25.24 9.35
CA SER A 606 -2.78 -26.71 9.41
C SER A 606 -2.13 -27.09 10.74
N LEU A 607 -2.85 -27.85 11.57
CA LEU A 607 -2.51 -28.08 12.97
C LEU A 607 -1.81 -29.43 13.15
N SER A 608 -0.48 -29.44 13.03
CA SER A 608 0.35 -30.63 13.23
C SER A 608 0.47 -31.09 14.69
N ASP A 609 0.04 -30.27 15.65
CA ASP A 609 0.17 -30.55 17.08
C ASP A 609 -1.13 -30.25 17.86
N ARG A 610 -1.55 -31.21 18.70
CA ARG A 610 -2.59 -31.10 19.74
C ARG A 610 -3.95 -30.48 19.36
N ASN A 611 -4.27 -30.35 18.06
CA ASN A 611 -5.44 -29.63 17.56
C ASN A 611 -5.54 -28.16 18.02
N ALA A 612 -4.43 -27.55 18.45
CA ALA A 612 -4.44 -26.22 19.06
C ALA A 612 -4.04 -25.13 18.05
N ILE A 613 -4.74 -24.00 18.10
CA ILE A 613 -4.33 -22.73 17.48
C ILE A 613 -3.86 -21.80 18.60
N THR A 614 -2.79 -21.06 18.35
CA THR A 614 -2.32 -19.97 19.21
C THR A 614 -1.58 -18.95 18.36
N GLY A 615 -1.88 -17.66 18.53
CA GLY A 615 -1.20 -16.58 17.81
C GLY A 615 -1.94 -16.06 16.56
N PRO A 616 -1.22 -15.56 15.53
CA PRO A 616 -1.78 -14.70 14.48
C PRO A 616 -2.61 -15.46 13.44
N LEU A 617 -3.79 -14.93 13.13
CA LEU A 617 -4.77 -15.55 12.20
C LEU A 617 -5.01 -14.68 10.97
N ALA A 618 -5.05 -13.35 11.17
CA ALA A 618 -5.44 -12.40 10.14
C ALA A 618 -4.69 -11.06 10.26
N THR A 619 -4.52 -10.38 9.12
CA THR A 619 -3.94 -9.04 9.02
C THR A 619 -4.99 -8.06 8.52
N LEU A 620 -5.06 -6.89 9.15
CA LEU A 620 -6.09 -5.87 8.96
C LEU A 620 -5.46 -4.55 8.54
N ALA A 621 -5.95 -3.98 7.44
CA ALA A 621 -5.81 -2.56 7.12
C ALA A 621 -6.98 -1.79 7.75
N ALA A 622 -6.67 -0.73 8.49
CA ALA A 622 -7.64 0.09 9.22
C ALA A 622 -7.17 1.54 9.33
N PRO A 623 -7.15 2.33 8.24
CA PRO A 623 -6.58 3.68 8.24
C PRO A 623 -7.19 4.63 9.27
N GLY A 624 -6.34 5.22 10.09
CA GLY A 624 -6.70 6.20 11.12
C GLY A 624 -7.55 5.64 12.27
N LYS A 625 -7.73 4.31 12.36
CA LYS A 625 -8.47 3.68 13.47
C LYS A 625 -7.49 3.26 14.56
N THR A 626 -7.77 3.61 15.81
CA THR A 626 -7.03 3.10 16.96
C THR A 626 -7.50 1.67 17.30
N LEU A 627 -6.67 0.89 17.97
CA LEU A 627 -7.00 -0.45 18.47
C LEU A 627 -8.25 -0.41 19.37
N GLY A 628 -8.37 0.63 20.21
CA GLY A 628 -9.53 0.84 21.08
C GLY A 628 -10.82 1.29 20.37
N ALA A 629 -10.78 1.57 19.07
CA ALA A 629 -11.96 1.86 18.24
C ALA A 629 -12.46 0.65 17.43
N LEU A 630 -11.84 -0.52 17.64
CA LEU A 630 -12.09 -1.77 16.92
C LEU A 630 -12.36 -2.92 17.90
N SER A 631 -13.11 -3.91 17.44
CA SER A 631 -13.23 -5.22 18.08
C SER A 631 -13.09 -6.34 17.06
N ALA A 632 -12.55 -7.49 17.47
CA ALA A 632 -12.44 -8.68 16.66
C ALA A 632 -13.18 -9.84 17.33
N THR A 633 -13.90 -10.62 16.53
CA THR A 633 -14.56 -11.87 16.93
C THR A 633 -14.14 -12.95 15.96
N ILE A 634 -13.82 -14.13 16.51
CA ILE A 634 -13.42 -15.30 15.73
C ILE A 634 -14.52 -16.34 15.87
N GLU A 635 -15.07 -16.79 14.74
CA GLU A 635 -15.94 -17.97 14.63
C GLU A 635 -15.06 -19.15 14.22
N TRP A 636 -14.96 -20.21 15.01
CA TRP A 636 -13.98 -21.29 14.76
C TRP A 636 -14.47 -22.39 13.82
N GLY A 637 -15.68 -22.28 13.26
CA GLY A 637 -16.24 -23.29 12.34
C GLY A 637 -16.72 -24.58 13.00
N ASP A 638 -16.44 -24.81 14.29
CA ASP A 638 -16.95 -25.92 15.10
C ASP A 638 -18.20 -25.57 15.94
N GLY A 639 -18.72 -24.34 15.77
CA GLY A 639 -19.84 -23.79 16.54
C GLY A 639 -19.42 -22.98 17.77
N THR A 640 -18.11 -22.87 18.07
CA THR A 640 -17.59 -22.00 19.12
C THR A 640 -17.12 -20.64 18.57
N THR A 641 -17.02 -19.65 19.46
CA THR A 641 -16.56 -18.29 19.14
C THR A 641 -15.70 -17.73 20.26
N SER A 642 -14.67 -16.94 19.94
CA SER A 642 -13.89 -16.17 20.93
C SER A 642 -13.63 -14.73 20.47
N ALA A 643 -13.14 -13.88 21.38
CA ALA A 643 -12.68 -12.54 21.04
C ALA A 643 -11.26 -12.60 20.46
N GLY A 644 -11.02 -11.91 19.35
CA GLY A 644 -9.69 -11.75 18.78
C GLY A 644 -8.91 -10.61 19.46
N THR A 645 -7.62 -10.83 19.69
CA THR A 645 -6.71 -9.79 20.20
C THR A 645 -6.11 -9.03 19.04
N LEU A 646 -6.40 -7.72 18.93
CA LEU A 646 -5.76 -6.84 17.96
C LEU A 646 -4.44 -6.29 18.51
N SER A 647 -3.42 -6.20 17.66
CA SER A 647 -2.12 -5.60 18.00
C SER A 647 -1.44 -4.95 16.79
N GLY A 648 -0.59 -3.95 17.03
CA GLY A 648 0.23 -3.30 15.99
C GLY A 648 0.63 -1.87 16.34
N ARG A 649 1.17 -1.14 15.36
CA ARG A 649 1.64 0.26 15.53
C ARG A 649 0.46 1.23 15.48
N GLU A 650 0.11 1.83 16.62
CA GLU A 650 -0.86 2.94 16.70
C GLU A 650 -0.40 4.18 15.91
N ALA A 651 -1.35 5.08 15.59
CA ALA A 651 -1.07 6.33 14.88
C ALA A 651 -0.42 7.39 15.79
N THR A 652 0.36 8.28 15.19
CA THR A 652 0.88 9.52 15.82
C THR A 652 0.28 10.76 15.14
N ASN A 653 0.74 11.96 15.51
CA ASN A 653 0.36 13.20 14.83
C ASN A 653 1.04 13.42 13.47
N GLN A 654 1.93 12.53 13.04
CA GLN A 654 2.62 12.56 11.74
C GLN A 654 2.65 11.21 11.01
N ILE A 655 2.39 10.10 11.69
CA ILE A 655 2.53 8.74 11.16
C ILE A 655 1.20 8.01 11.31
N VAL A 656 0.63 7.51 10.21
CA VAL A 656 -0.56 6.65 10.22
C VAL A 656 -0.26 5.34 10.96
N ASN A 657 -1.29 4.73 11.54
CA ASN A 657 -1.16 3.40 12.14
C ASN A 657 -0.65 2.39 11.11
N GLY A 658 0.09 1.38 11.57
CA GLY A 658 0.47 0.25 10.73
C GLY A 658 -0.73 -0.67 10.45
N LEU A 659 -0.48 -1.73 9.69
CA LEU A 659 -1.36 -2.90 9.68
C LEU A 659 -1.50 -3.47 11.11
N TYR A 660 -2.68 -3.99 11.43
CA TYR A 660 -2.94 -4.67 12.70
C TYR A 660 -3.01 -6.18 12.50
N THR A 661 -2.44 -6.92 13.44
CA THR A 661 -2.53 -8.37 13.52
C THR A 661 -3.67 -8.77 14.46
N ILE A 662 -4.55 -9.67 14.03
CA ILE A 662 -5.55 -10.33 14.87
C ILE A 662 -5.00 -11.70 15.25
N SER A 663 -4.87 -11.93 16.56
CA SER A 663 -4.48 -13.21 17.14
C SER A 663 -5.61 -13.82 17.96
N GLY A 664 -5.62 -15.14 18.10
CA GLY A 664 -6.56 -15.84 18.97
C GLY A 664 -6.19 -17.30 19.18
N ASP A 665 -6.68 -17.87 20.28
CA ASP A 665 -6.32 -19.21 20.72
C ASP A 665 -7.57 -20.10 20.78
N HIS A 666 -7.45 -21.36 20.34
CA HIS A 666 -8.52 -22.36 20.36
C HIS A 666 -7.99 -23.80 20.36
N THR A 667 -8.84 -24.80 20.61
CA THR A 667 -8.47 -26.21 20.53
C THR A 667 -9.65 -27.06 20.03
N TYR A 668 -9.47 -27.70 18.87
CA TYR A 668 -10.52 -28.50 18.24
C TYR A 668 -10.65 -29.89 18.87
N ALA A 669 -11.89 -30.29 19.17
CA ALA A 669 -12.19 -31.57 19.83
C ALA A 669 -11.95 -32.82 18.95
N GLY A 670 -11.69 -32.68 17.65
CA GLY A 670 -11.48 -33.80 16.72
C GLY A 670 -10.67 -33.42 15.48
N SER A 671 -10.41 -34.40 14.62
CA SER A 671 -9.85 -34.16 13.27
C SER A 671 -10.93 -33.60 12.35
N GLY A 672 -10.58 -32.65 11.49
CA GLY A 672 -11.54 -32.09 10.52
C GLY A 672 -10.98 -30.96 9.68
N LEU A 673 -11.79 -30.53 8.71
CA LEU A 673 -11.70 -29.21 8.10
C LEU A 673 -12.82 -28.36 8.69
N TYR A 674 -12.48 -27.19 9.22
CA TYR A 674 -13.38 -26.25 9.85
C TYR A 674 -13.31 -24.91 9.12
N GLU A 675 -14.46 -24.39 8.67
CA GLU A 675 -14.52 -23.09 8.01
C GLU A 675 -14.66 -21.99 9.07
N ALA A 676 -13.51 -21.46 9.49
CA ALA A 676 -13.40 -20.40 10.48
C ALA A 676 -13.50 -19.02 9.83
N LYS A 677 -13.79 -17.99 10.64
CA LYS A 677 -13.90 -16.59 10.19
C LYS A 677 -13.38 -15.64 11.25
N VAL A 678 -12.68 -14.60 10.81
CA VAL A 678 -12.40 -13.41 11.62
C VAL A 678 -13.31 -12.29 11.17
N THR A 679 -14.12 -11.75 12.09
CA THR A 679 -14.94 -10.56 11.90
C THR A 679 -14.33 -9.41 12.69
N VAL A 680 -13.94 -8.32 12.03
CA VAL A 680 -13.49 -7.07 12.68
C VAL A 680 -14.55 -6.00 12.50
N SER A 681 -14.94 -5.34 13.58
CA SER A 681 -15.95 -4.27 13.59
C SER A 681 -15.42 -2.99 14.22
N GLY A 682 -15.72 -1.86 13.59
CA GLY A 682 -15.59 -0.52 14.16
C GLY A 682 -16.94 0.19 14.20
N ALA A 683 -16.95 1.45 14.66
CA ALA A 683 -18.20 2.19 14.91
C ALA A 683 -19.12 2.40 13.68
N THR A 684 -18.60 2.30 12.45
CA THR A 684 -19.35 2.57 11.20
C THR A 684 -19.09 1.56 10.07
N ALA A 685 -18.33 0.50 10.33
CA ALA A 685 -17.91 -0.48 9.32
C ALA A 685 -17.59 -1.83 9.98
N SER A 686 -17.77 -2.92 9.24
CA SER A 686 -17.38 -4.27 9.65
C SER A 686 -16.83 -5.01 8.42
N VAL A 687 -15.83 -5.87 8.62
CA VAL A 687 -15.18 -6.66 7.58
C VAL A 687 -14.98 -8.09 8.08
N VAL A 688 -15.11 -9.07 7.18
CA VAL A 688 -15.04 -10.50 7.51
C VAL A 688 -14.09 -11.19 6.55
N ALA A 689 -13.16 -11.99 7.08
CA ALA A 689 -12.30 -12.88 6.31
C ALA A 689 -12.54 -14.32 6.77
N GLY A 690 -12.88 -15.20 5.83
CA GLY A 690 -12.94 -16.65 6.06
C GLY A 690 -11.56 -17.28 5.92
N PHE A 691 -11.29 -18.34 6.67
CA PHE A 691 -10.08 -19.16 6.56
C PHE A 691 -10.37 -20.60 7.00
N THR A 692 -9.81 -21.58 6.30
CA THR A 692 -10.03 -22.99 6.63
C THR A 692 -8.98 -23.46 7.64
N VAL A 693 -9.41 -24.23 8.65
CA VAL A 693 -8.54 -24.88 9.63
C VAL A 693 -8.55 -26.39 9.42
N ARG A 694 -7.38 -26.98 9.22
CA ARG A 694 -7.16 -28.43 9.13
C ARG A 694 -6.61 -28.96 10.45
N ALA A 695 -7.48 -29.55 11.26
CA ALA A 695 -7.09 -30.23 12.50
C ALA A 695 -6.74 -31.70 12.20
N THR A 696 -5.54 -32.15 12.58
CA THR A 696 -5.05 -33.53 12.35
C THR A 696 -5.73 -34.57 13.26
N GLY A 697 -6.34 -34.14 14.35
CA GLY A 697 -7.00 -34.99 15.33
C GLY A 697 -6.12 -35.48 16.47
N VAL A 698 -4.87 -35.03 16.57
CA VAL A 698 -3.99 -35.32 17.73
C VAL A 698 -4.59 -34.64 18.96
N PRO A 699 -4.97 -35.37 20.03
CA PRO A 699 -5.61 -34.75 21.18
C PRO A 699 -4.65 -33.87 22.00
N ALA A 700 -5.20 -32.89 22.72
CA ALA A 700 -4.45 -32.14 23.72
C ALA A 700 -3.91 -33.05 24.84
N CYS A 701 -2.60 -32.99 25.09
CA CYS A 701 -1.93 -33.73 26.16
C CYS A 701 -2.43 -33.28 27.54
N THR A 702 -3.03 -34.18 28.32
CA THR A 702 -3.33 -33.92 29.75
C THR A 702 -2.11 -34.14 30.64
N THR A 703 -1.08 -34.82 30.13
CA THR A 703 0.18 -35.07 30.81
C THR A 703 1.27 -35.21 29.74
N THR A 704 2.41 -34.56 29.92
CA THR A 704 3.57 -34.71 29.02
C THR A 704 4.75 -35.27 29.82
N VAL A 705 5.41 -36.28 29.26
CA VAL A 705 6.64 -36.88 29.77
C VAL A 705 7.75 -36.57 28.78
N THR A 706 8.83 -35.97 29.26
CA THR A 706 10.06 -35.65 28.52
C THR A 706 11.26 -36.24 29.23
N GLY A 707 12.37 -36.49 28.53
CA GLY A 707 13.58 -37.05 29.15
C GLY A 707 13.41 -38.51 29.55
N THR A 708 13.91 -38.94 30.71
CA THR A 708 13.91 -40.37 31.10
C THR A 708 12.92 -40.67 32.23
N HIS A 709 11.93 -41.53 31.95
CA HIS A 709 11.09 -42.18 32.95
C HIS A 709 11.66 -43.56 33.32
N SER A 710 11.79 -43.86 34.60
CA SER A 710 12.38 -45.11 35.09
C SER A 710 11.34 -46.05 35.66
N GLY A 711 11.27 -47.28 35.12
CA GLY A 711 10.28 -48.29 35.50
C GLY A 711 8.99 -48.21 34.67
N PRO A 712 7.94 -48.94 35.10
CA PRO A 712 6.64 -48.94 34.42
C PRO A 712 5.99 -47.56 34.31
N LEU A 713 5.28 -47.33 33.21
CA LEU A 713 4.38 -46.19 33.03
C LEU A 713 2.95 -46.71 32.83
N THR A 714 1.99 -46.18 33.59
CA THR A 714 0.57 -46.53 33.43
C THR A 714 -0.25 -45.26 33.21
N VAL A 715 -0.87 -45.18 32.04
CA VAL A 715 -1.74 -44.09 31.62
C VAL A 715 -3.18 -44.47 31.98
N SER A 716 -3.70 -43.87 33.06
CA SER A 716 -4.98 -44.27 33.66
C SER A 716 -6.19 -43.49 33.18
N SER A 717 -5.99 -42.28 32.67
CA SER A 717 -7.04 -41.31 32.31
C SER A 717 -6.42 -40.14 31.53
N GLY A 718 -7.20 -39.50 30.66
CA GLY A 718 -6.69 -38.41 29.81
C GLY A 718 -5.71 -38.91 28.75
N VAL A 719 -4.92 -38.01 28.16
CA VAL A 719 -3.94 -38.32 27.12
C VAL A 719 -2.54 -38.01 27.63
N THR A 720 -1.71 -39.05 27.73
CA THR A 720 -0.28 -38.89 28.04
C THR A 720 0.51 -38.79 26.75
N CYS A 721 1.36 -37.77 26.65
CA CYS A 721 2.27 -37.56 25.54
C CYS A 721 3.70 -37.89 25.96
N LEU A 722 4.37 -38.75 25.20
CA LEU A 722 5.80 -38.99 25.28
C LEU A 722 6.47 -38.11 24.22
N ASP A 723 7.28 -37.15 24.64
CA ASP A 723 7.90 -36.16 23.76
C ASP A 723 9.43 -36.21 23.94
N GLY A 724 10.12 -36.75 22.93
CA GLY A 724 11.57 -37.05 22.99
C GLY A 724 11.96 -37.98 24.15
N ALA A 725 11.03 -38.78 24.68
CA ALA A 725 11.16 -39.41 25.98
C ALA A 725 11.65 -40.86 25.91
N THR A 726 12.39 -41.29 26.94
CA THR A 726 12.82 -42.68 27.14
C THR A 726 12.13 -43.28 28.35
N VAL A 727 11.20 -44.21 28.14
CA VAL A 727 10.55 -45.00 29.21
C VAL A 727 11.33 -46.30 29.41
N ASN A 728 12.09 -46.42 30.51
CA ASN A 728 12.80 -47.64 30.87
C ASN A 728 11.87 -48.64 31.59
N GLY A 729 10.86 -49.14 30.88
CA GLY A 729 9.90 -50.11 31.40
C GLY A 729 8.69 -50.33 30.48
N PRO A 730 7.73 -51.17 30.90
CA PRO A 730 6.48 -51.39 30.18
C PRO A 730 5.58 -50.15 30.22
N VAL A 731 4.82 -49.92 29.14
CA VAL A 731 3.78 -48.88 29.06
C VAL A 731 2.40 -49.56 29.02
N THR A 732 1.47 -49.10 29.84
CA THR A 732 0.09 -49.63 29.92
C THR A 732 -0.94 -48.50 29.83
N VAL A 733 -1.76 -48.51 28.78
CA VAL A 733 -2.85 -47.55 28.55
C VAL A 733 -4.19 -48.20 28.93
N ARG A 734 -4.94 -47.59 29.84
CA ARG A 734 -6.21 -48.11 30.36
C ARG A 734 -7.42 -47.61 29.57
N THR A 735 -8.57 -48.20 29.86
CA THR A 735 -9.86 -47.87 29.24
C THR A 735 -10.18 -46.39 29.40
N GLY A 736 -10.53 -45.71 28.29
CA GLY A 736 -10.86 -44.28 28.31
C GLY A 736 -9.66 -43.34 28.44
N ALA A 737 -8.42 -43.84 28.38
CA ALA A 737 -7.20 -43.04 28.33
C ALA A 737 -6.52 -43.15 26.95
N GLY A 738 -5.60 -42.23 26.63
CA GLY A 738 -4.87 -42.21 25.36
C GLY A 738 -3.37 -42.01 25.51
N LEU A 739 -2.62 -42.44 24.50
CA LEU A 739 -1.16 -42.30 24.41
C LEU A 739 -0.79 -41.70 23.05
N TYR A 740 -0.08 -40.58 23.08
CA TYR A 740 0.66 -40.03 21.94
C TYR A 740 2.16 -40.21 22.22
N ALA A 741 2.94 -40.61 21.24
CA ALA A 741 4.39 -40.70 21.37
C ALA A 741 5.07 -40.14 20.11
N SER A 742 5.98 -39.19 20.31
CA SER A 742 6.78 -38.53 19.27
C SER A 742 8.26 -38.63 19.63
N GLY A 743 9.12 -39.02 18.67
CA GLY A 743 10.59 -39.08 18.83
C GLY A 743 11.08 -39.95 20.01
N SER A 744 10.29 -40.92 20.46
CA SER A 744 10.39 -41.51 21.80
C SER A 744 10.87 -42.98 21.80
N GLN A 745 11.41 -43.43 22.93
CA GLN A 745 11.83 -44.82 23.16
C GLN A 745 11.04 -45.44 24.32
N VAL A 746 10.26 -46.49 24.03
CA VAL A 746 9.65 -47.34 25.07
C VAL A 746 10.49 -48.61 25.20
N ARG A 747 11.26 -48.75 26.26
CA ARG A 747 12.13 -49.91 26.51
C ARG A 747 11.42 -50.98 27.32
N GLY A 748 10.34 -51.50 26.72
CA GLY A 748 9.49 -52.55 27.27
C GLY A 748 8.32 -52.84 26.33
N PRO A 749 7.39 -53.73 26.73
CA PRO A 749 6.14 -53.94 26.00
C PRO A 749 5.22 -52.71 26.11
N LEU A 750 4.44 -52.48 25.06
CA LEU A 750 3.31 -51.55 25.07
C LEU A 750 2.01 -52.36 25.12
N SER A 751 1.14 -52.05 26.08
CA SER A 751 -0.21 -52.62 26.15
C SER A 751 -1.26 -51.51 26.23
N ALA A 752 -2.35 -51.67 25.49
CA ALA A 752 -3.50 -50.78 25.55
C ALA A 752 -4.80 -51.60 25.58
N SER A 753 -5.71 -51.28 26.49
CA SER A 753 -6.97 -52.00 26.67
C SER A 753 -8.15 -51.04 26.82
N GLY A 754 -8.99 -50.94 25.79
CA GLY A 754 -10.10 -49.97 25.72
C GLY A 754 -9.65 -48.51 25.63
N ALA A 755 -8.41 -48.26 25.20
CA ALA A 755 -7.84 -46.92 25.09
C ALA A 755 -8.60 -46.08 24.03
N VAL A 756 -8.74 -44.78 24.23
CA VAL A 756 -9.35 -43.91 23.20
C VAL A 756 -8.44 -43.84 21.99
N ASP A 757 -7.16 -43.53 22.22
CA ASP A 757 -6.15 -43.22 21.23
C ASP A 757 -4.82 -43.91 21.55
N VAL A 758 -4.18 -44.52 20.56
CA VAL A 758 -2.75 -44.89 20.63
C VAL A 758 -2.08 -44.48 19.32
N LEU A 759 -1.27 -43.43 19.37
CA LEU A 759 -0.56 -42.85 18.23
C LEU A 759 0.95 -42.93 18.49
N LEU A 760 1.69 -43.60 17.60
CA LEU A 760 3.15 -43.73 17.64
C LEU A 760 3.75 -43.11 16.38
N CYS A 761 4.49 -42.01 16.54
CA CYS A 761 5.19 -41.26 15.48
C CYS A 761 6.70 -41.18 15.86
N ASP A 762 7.61 -41.47 14.92
CA ASP A 762 9.07 -41.54 15.15
C ASP A 762 9.46 -42.25 16.47
N THR A 763 8.72 -43.30 16.83
CA THR A 763 8.78 -43.91 18.18
C THR A 763 9.24 -45.36 18.10
N THR A 764 10.23 -45.71 18.92
CA THR A 764 10.77 -47.07 19.03
C THR A 764 10.24 -47.78 20.28
N VAL A 765 9.34 -48.75 20.11
CA VAL A 765 8.93 -49.70 21.14
C VAL A 765 9.87 -50.91 21.10
N SER A 766 10.57 -51.21 22.20
CA SER A 766 11.49 -52.34 22.34
C SER A 766 10.83 -53.48 23.11
N GLY A 767 9.79 -54.05 22.50
CA GLY A 767 8.97 -55.12 23.04
C GLY A 767 7.74 -55.36 22.16
N PRO A 768 6.85 -56.30 22.52
CA PRO A 768 5.56 -56.48 21.86
C PRO A 768 4.64 -55.27 22.07
N ALA A 769 3.78 -54.99 21.09
CA ALA A 769 2.69 -54.01 21.22
C ALA A 769 1.33 -54.71 21.08
N ALA A 770 0.52 -54.69 22.14
CA ALA A 770 -0.80 -55.32 22.18
C ALA A 770 -1.89 -54.27 22.42
N LEU A 771 -2.65 -53.93 21.38
CA LEU A 771 -3.64 -52.86 21.36
C LEU A 771 -5.03 -53.48 21.19
N THR A 772 -5.83 -53.50 22.26
CA THR A 772 -7.08 -54.29 22.32
C THR A 772 -8.28 -53.41 22.70
N GLY A 773 -9.15 -53.14 21.74
CA GLY A 773 -10.32 -52.27 21.90
C GLY A 773 -9.94 -50.79 22.03
N GLY A 774 -10.61 -49.94 21.25
CA GLY A 774 -10.35 -48.50 21.25
C GLY A 774 -10.91 -47.78 20.05
N VAL A 775 -10.79 -46.45 20.02
CA VAL A 775 -11.42 -45.59 18.99
C VAL A 775 -10.39 -44.79 18.16
N ARG A 776 -9.11 -45.19 18.14
CA ARG A 776 -8.14 -44.99 17.04
C ARG A 776 -6.74 -45.54 17.40
N VAL A 777 -6.03 -46.05 16.39
CA VAL A 777 -4.66 -46.58 16.49
C VAL A 777 -3.86 -46.12 15.28
N TRP A 778 -2.80 -45.33 15.46
CA TRP A 778 -1.82 -45.02 14.42
C TRP A 778 -0.42 -45.52 14.82
N ILE A 779 0.29 -46.16 13.89
CA ILE A 779 1.69 -46.55 14.01
C ILE A 779 2.37 -46.08 12.71
N GLY A 780 2.83 -44.83 12.71
CA GLY A 780 3.14 -44.07 11.50
C GLY A 780 1.91 -43.69 10.65
N ASN A 781 2.11 -42.73 9.76
CA ASN A 781 1.24 -42.34 8.66
C ASN A 781 2.13 -41.93 7.47
N GLY A 782 2.30 -42.82 6.50
CA GLY A 782 3.31 -42.70 5.44
C GLY A 782 3.06 -41.56 4.45
N ASN A 783 1.87 -40.94 4.50
CA ASN A 783 1.45 -39.82 3.67
C ASN A 783 1.07 -38.56 4.50
N GLY A 784 1.51 -38.43 5.76
CA GLY A 784 1.11 -37.30 6.61
C GLY A 784 1.97 -37.07 7.87
N ASP A 785 1.43 -36.28 8.80
CA ASP A 785 2.16 -35.61 9.92
C ASP A 785 2.72 -36.53 11.02
N CYS A 786 2.73 -37.86 10.83
CA CYS A 786 3.18 -38.84 11.82
C CYS A 786 4.25 -39.75 11.21
N ALA A 787 5.52 -39.41 11.40
CA ALA A 787 6.65 -40.15 10.85
C ALA A 787 6.66 -41.64 11.29
N PRO A 788 7.15 -42.58 10.46
CA PRO A 788 7.09 -44.01 10.75
C PRO A 788 7.66 -44.44 12.11
N ALA A 789 6.97 -45.37 12.77
CA ALA A 789 7.38 -45.93 14.06
C ALA A 789 8.03 -47.32 13.92
N THR A 790 8.77 -47.74 14.95
CA THR A 790 9.45 -49.04 15.02
C THR A 790 8.98 -49.84 16.24
N VAL A 791 8.52 -51.08 16.04
CA VAL A 791 8.18 -52.02 17.12
C VAL A 791 9.07 -53.26 17.02
N LYS A 792 9.96 -53.44 17.99
CA LYS A 792 10.89 -54.58 18.08
C LYS A 792 10.23 -55.77 18.80
N GLY A 793 9.17 -56.29 18.20
CA GLY A 793 8.35 -57.38 18.71
C GLY A 793 7.13 -57.63 17.81
N PRO A 794 6.23 -58.56 18.19
CA PRO A 794 4.93 -58.68 17.54
C PRO A 794 4.05 -57.45 17.81
N VAL A 795 3.23 -57.09 16.83
CA VAL A 795 2.16 -56.09 16.94
C VAL A 795 0.81 -56.78 16.76
N THR A 796 -0.09 -56.59 17.71
CA THR A 796 -1.47 -57.10 17.65
C THR A 796 -2.45 -55.95 17.86
N VAL A 797 -3.35 -55.75 16.90
CA VAL A 797 -4.45 -54.77 16.98
C VAL A 797 -5.78 -55.53 16.89
N THR A 798 -6.55 -55.54 17.97
CA THR A 798 -7.74 -56.40 18.11
C THR A 798 -8.96 -55.65 18.61
N GLY A 799 -10.10 -55.79 17.92
CA GLY A 799 -11.39 -55.27 18.38
C GLY A 799 -11.51 -53.74 18.43
N THR A 800 -10.64 -53.01 17.75
CA THR A 800 -10.71 -51.55 17.58
C THR A 800 -11.94 -51.16 16.74
N THR A 801 -12.58 -50.05 17.08
CA THR A 801 -13.76 -49.51 16.37
C THR A 801 -13.56 -48.14 15.73
N GLY A 802 -12.47 -47.44 16.06
CA GLY A 802 -12.01 -46.25 15.33
C GLY A 802 -10.91 -46.57 14.32
N GLN A 803 -10.36 -45.54 13.66
CA GLN A 803 -9.40 -45.72 12.57
C GLN A 803 -8.17 -46.53 13.00
N VAL A 804 -7.74 -47.48 12.15
CA VAL A 804 -6.46 -48.19 12.30
C VAL A 804 -5.57 -47.83 11.11
N THR A 805 -4.41 -47.27 11.39
CA THR A 805 -3.36 -46.93 10.42
C THR A 805 -2.03 -47.51 10.90
N ILE A 806 -1.38 -48.32 10.08
CA ILE A 806 -0.03 -48.84 10.29
C ILE A 806 0.66 -48.65 8.94
N ASP A 807 1.45 -47.60 8.82
CA ASP A 807 1.94 -47.12 7.52
C ASP A 807 3.41 -46.69 7.58
N GLY A 808 4.22 -47.26 6.69
CA GLY A 808 5.68 -47.15 6.65
C GLY A 808 6.42 -47.78 7.85
N ALA A 809 5.70 -48.39 8.80
CA ALA A 809 6.25 -48.83 10.07
C ALA A 809 7.16 -50.07 9.97
N THR A 810 8.13 -50.18 10.87
CA THR A 810 9.00 -51.35 11.00
C THR A 810 8.59 -52.20 12.20
N VAL A 811 8.06 -53.40 11.95
CA VAL A 811 7.62 -54.38 12.97
C VAL A 811 8.54 -55.59 12.90
N SER A 812 9.37 -55.85 13.91
CA SER A 812 10.39 -56.92 13.84
C SER A 812 9.84 -58.34 14.09
N GLY A 813 8.52 -58.51 14.17
CA GLY A 813 7.85 -59.79 14.42
C GLY A 813 6.54 -59.91 13.65
N PRO A 814 5.64 -60.83 14.06
CA PRO A 814 4.28 -60.92 13.53
C PRO A 814 3.51 -59.59 13.59
N LEU A 815 2.72 -59.28 12.56
CA LEU A 815 1.71 -58.23 12.58
C LEU A 815 0.32 -58.87 12.44
N VAL A 816 -0.56 -58.64 13.41
CA VAL A 816 -1.89 -59.26 13.50
C VAL A 816 -2.98 -58.20 13.66
N LEU A 817 -3.96 -58.18 12.74
CA LEU A 817 -5.18 -57.36 12.85
C LEU A 817 -6.40 -58.28 12.98
N GLN A 818 -7.09 -58.26 14.12
CA GLN A 818 -8.19 -59.20 14.39
C GLN A 818 -9.49 -58.51 14.83
N ASN A 819 -10.60 -58.83 14.17
CA ASN A 819 -11.96 -58.41 14.56
C ASN A 819 -12.15 -56.88 14.72
N ASN A 820 -11.34 -56.05 14.04
CA ASN A 820 -11.49 -54.58 14.09
C ASN A 820 -12.68 -54.16 13.19
N ASN A 821 -13.67 -53.47 13.76
CA ASN A 821 -14.91 -53.11 13.06
C ASN A 821 -15.06 -51.58 13.03
N VAL A 822 -14.61 -50.98 11.94
CA VAL A 822 -14.18 -49.59 11.82
C VAL A 822 -14.88 -48.90 10.64
N GLN A 823 -15.02 -47.57 10.65
CA GLN A 823 -15.77 -46.87 9.58
C GLN A 823 -15.07 -46.87 8.21
N ALA A 824 -13.74 -46.88 8.19
CA ALA A 824 -12.93 -46.95 6.98
C ALA A 824 -11.94 -48.12 7.08
N ALA A 825 -11.63 -48.76 5.96
CA ALA A 825 -10.72 -49.91 5.89
C ALA A 825 -9.39 -49.64 6.63
N PRO A 826 -8.93 -50.55 7.53
CA PRO A 826 -7.64 -50.40 8.19
C PRO A 826 -6.51 -50.23 7.16
N ILE A 827 -5.71 -49.18 7.29
CA ILE A 827 -4.56 -48.95 6.42
C ILE A 827 -3.39 -49.75 6.98
N VAL A 828 -2.88 -50.69 6.18
CA VAL A 828 -1.67 -51.48 6.44
C VAL A 828 -0.82 -51.36 5.18
N ALA A 829 0.01 -50.32 5.10
CA ALA A 829 0.68 -49.89 3.88
C ALA A 829 2.20 -49.70 4.10
N GLY A 830 3.02 -50.00 3.08
CA GLY A 830 4.47 -49.71 3.08
C GLY A 830 5.31 -50.33 4.20
N ASN A 831 4.77 -51.21 5.04
CA ASN A 831 5.44 -51.66 6.26
C ASN A 831 6.56 -52.68 5.99
N HIS A 832 7.54 -52.71 6.90
CA HIS A 832 8.54 -53.77 6.99
C HIS A 832 8.21 -54.71 8.16
N VAL A 833 7.72 -55.92 7.86
CA VAL A 833 7.25 -56.90 8.85
C VAL A 833 8.19 -58.11 8.89
N GLY A 834 8.88 -58.29 10.02
CA GLY A 834 9.85 -59.35 10.30
C GLY A 834 9.26 -60.72 10.67
N GLY A 835 7.96 -60.90 10.45
CA GLY A 835 7.23 -62.15 10.69
C GLY A 835 6.02 -62.29 9.76
N PRO A 836 5.05 -63.16 10.06
CA PRO A 836 3.81 -63.27 9.30
C PRO A 836 2.92 -62.03 9.46
N LEU A 837 2.15 -61.72 8.41
CA LEU A 837 1.10 -60.70 8.42
C LEU A 837 -0.27 -61.39 8.36
N SER A 838 -1.08 -61.28 9.40
CA SER A 838 -2.36 -62.01 9.51
C SER A 838 -3.52 -61.07 9.82
N CYS A 839 -4.59 -61.15 9.02
CA CYS A 839 -5.78 -60.33 9.23
C CYS A 839 -7.07 -61.16 9.15
N THR A 840 -7.86 -61.16 10.23
CA THR A 840 -9.06 -62.01 10.32
C THR A 840 -10.22 -61.27 10.97
N GLY A 841 -11.42 -61.32 10.36
CA GLY A 841 -12.65 -60.78 10.94
C GLY A 841 -12.76 -59.25 10.97
N ASN A 842 -11.85 -58.52 10.32
CA ASN A 842 -11.92 -57.06 10.24
C ASN A 842 -13.02 -56.61 9.26
N SER A 843 -13.64 -55.47 9.53
CA SER A 843 -14.73 -54.89 8.74
C SER A 843 -14.58 -53.36 8.66
N PRO A 844 -14.36 -52.77 7.47
CA PRO A 844 -13.98 -53.42 6.21
C PRO A 844 -12.66 -54.21 6.32
N ALA A 845 -12.37 -55.01 5.28
CA ALA A 845 -11.06 -55.67 5.16
C ALA A 845 -9.93 -54.61 5.04
N PRO A 846 -8.72 -54.87 5.56
CA PRO A 846 -7.61 -53.91 5.47
C PRO A 846 -7.15 -53.65 4.02
N SER A 847 -6.50 -52.52 3.80
CA SER A 847 -5.98 -52.08 2.50
C SER A 847 -4.55 -51.55 2.63
N ASN A 848 -3.74 -51.67 1.58
CA ASN A 848 -2.38 -51.13 1.54
C ASN A 848 -2.27 -49.77 0.83
N GLY A 849 -3.39 -49.15 0.47
CA GLY A 849 -3.42 -47.80 -0.11
C GLY A 849 -2.70 -47.64 -1.46
N GLY A 850 -2.26 -48.74 -2.09
CA GLY A 850 -1.38 -48.73 -3.26
C GLY A 850 0.12 -48.92 -2.97
N THR A 851 0.52 -48.95 -1.69
CA THR A 851 1.93 -49.10 -1.26
C THR A 851 2.14 -50.48 -0.61
N PRO A 852 2.72 -51.47 -1.30
CA PRO A 852 2.80 -52.86 -0.81
C PRO A 852 3.64 -53.05 0.45
N ASN A 853 3.27 -54.04 1.27
CA ASN A 853 4.01 -54.38 2.49
C ASN A 853 5.16 -55.37 2.22
N THR A 854 6.34 -55.07 2.75
CA THR A 854 7.49 -55.99 2.78
C THR A 854 7.36 -56.92 3.99
N VAL A 855 7.04 -58.20 3.76
CA VAL A 855 6.76 -59.17 4.83
C VAL A 855 7.64 -60.40 4.64
N SER A 856 8.35 -60.83 5.69
CA SER A 856 9.26 -61.99 5.64
C SER A 856 8.58 -63.34 5.97
N GLY A 857 7.43 -63.32 6.65
CA GLY A 857 6.59 -64.50 6.86
C GLY A 857 5.39 -64.57 5.89
N PRO A 858 4.55 -65.61 6.00
CA PRO A 858 3.34 -65.71 5.18
C PRO A 858 2.35 -64.57 5.45
N LYS A 859 1.69 -64.11 4.38
CA LYS A 859 0.54 -63.21 4.43
C LYS A 859 -0.76 -64.04 4.48
N ALA A 860 -1.65 -63.75 5.42
CA ALA A 860 -2.78 -64.64 5.75
C ALA A 860 -4.11 -63.90 5.95
N GLY A 861 -5.20 -64.62 5.64
CA GLY A 861 -6.56 -64.12 5.74
C GLY A 861 -6.80 -62.91 4.83
N GLN A 862 -7.43 -61.87 5.36
CA GLN A 862 -7.78 -60.64 4.65
C GLN A 862 -6.55 -59.83 4.19
N CYS A 863 -5.35 -60.11 4.73
CA CYS A 863 -4.12 -59.43 4.33
C CYS A 863 -3.25 -60.25 3.37
N ALA A 864 -3.76 -61.35 2.80
CA ALA A 864 -3.03 -62.19 1.84
C ALA A 864 -2.58 -61.44 0.57
N THR A 865 -3.20 -60.29 0.26
CA THR A 865 -2.98 -59.50 -0.96
C THR A 865 -2.37 -58.11 -0.73
N LEU A 866 -1.91 -57.80 0.50
CA LEU A 866 -1.41 -56.46 0.89
C LEU A 866 0.11 -56.33 0.87
#